data_AF-A0A3M2AD71-F1
#
_entry.id   AF-A0A3M2AD71-F1
#
_cell.length_a   1.000
_cell.length_b   1.000
_cell.length_c   1.000
_cell.angle_alpha   90.00
_cell.angle_beta   90.00
_cell.angle_gamma   90.00
#
_symmetry.space_group_name_H-M   'P 1'
#
loop_
_entity.id
_entity.type
_entity.pdbx_description
1 polymer ?
#
loop_
_entity_poly.entity_id
_entity_poly.type
_entity_poly.pdbx_seq_one_letter_code
_entity_poly.pdbx_strand_id
1 'polypeptide(L)'
;MKRIANLLIATLLGLLIFGAEGKWLEPSGYDVAQASAIYNTAWLTDAQMEDFSSMSVNDIRSFLSDQGSCLANSINDVDGVSIDVPQLIYNAAQEHRINPRIILATLQKEQSAITQCPVGNSYKLSKLMGVGNTYNAHTARAQIDVGTRLFREYMDELASRGYTRSGWRVGVSKRTSDGVYVVPATRAIAAQFTYTPYAGSNWNGSQGGVYLFYNAWYNQFHFDQVPTVPGSKRIMIEAGHGNGDSGALSCSSPKVKEEDVNLEVAEKVANLLRARGHQVEVVRSWDPRGRRYGIHPSIRGYKGDVYLAIHSDYCAPRVSGYKFARPGGSKPDGLNGSGDASDRLTQSLWDAYGKATGLPRIHNITNAMTHYRSWSYVSSSTPRAIVEMGYLSEDIVALTQRQDDLARGLANGILIFLGEQPGTGDSEDEQVITPGQTINGVINEKADIDTFYVDAHAGDIMSIELNPTTESNLVPYLRLYAPDGKLIAHNDGSTAGKAKIVNTFWHTARYKIEARSNWQASEGAYQLKVYGSSSDDPDDGRWLSYGQSHSGSISNTGDRDVYYFSGVKGRIVTIRMNKSDNSPNLDSFLELWDPNGVKLYDNDDGGGDRNALLVYTLPRSGVYRVMARTYNNASTGNYVISVDAVQNPNLAKGKKAYAPAYKRGYEAYKAVDGNANTRWQSKDGGENFFMLDLGSSQDFDQIVLKWGYTYASIYTISIWNNSNNCWETVWHTSQGDGSQDTANIGHRNARWILLHTQKSQCALGWWCGGYKLWELEVYRNATVLIPTIPPEPGDKPPDTVSDETPLAPTAPGNEIEAITLGVFGDELHENEPITSTTTVIDDAVPPVENIPPIAYINSWTPVVIQNSGVISFTGSGINYDGNSDTITDYLWWSPTIIGTLPISNGLSSQTTLILDSANVSVGDHYIYFQVKNSEGNWSEADEILLTVQEAEKEIFLPIVLR
;
A
#
# COMPACT_ATOMS: atom_id res chain seq x y z
N MET A 1 -46.61 16.44 22.96
CA MET A 1 -46.39 16.47 21.49
C MET A 1 -45.12 15.67 21.25
N LYS A 2 -45.13 14.48 20.60
CA LYS A 2 -45.34 14.24 19.16
C LYS A 2 -44.44 15.18 18.34
N ARG A 3 -43.32 14.71 17.74
CA ARG A 3 -43.20 13.93 16.47
C ARG A 3 -43.94 14.61 15.31
N ILE A 4 -43.23 14.74 14.17
CA ILE A 4 -43.71 15.21 12.83
C ILE A 4 -43.97 16.73 12.84
N ALA A 5 -43.46 17.55 11.91
CA ALA A 5 -42.49 17.37 10.80
C ALA A 5 -41.84 18.75 10.49
N ASN A 6 -40.66 18.86 9.85
CA ASN A 6 -40.42 18.87 8.39
C ASN A 6 -41.60 19.51 7.59
N LEU A 7 -41.41 20.42 6.62
CA LEU A 7 -40.36 20.56 5.59
C LEU A 7 -40.40 22.00 5.01
N LEU A 8 -39.55 22.32 4.01
CA LEU A 8 -39.45 23.59 3.25
C LEU A 8 -38.84 24.76 4.06
N ILE A 9 -37.66 25.31 3.77
CA ILE A 9 -36.71 25.16 2.65
C ILE A 9 -37.24 25.57 1.26
N ALA A 10 -36.99 26.83 0.87
CA ALA A 10 -36.53 27.22 -0.48
C ALA A 10 -36.13 28.72 -0.57
N THR A 11 -34.93 28.98 -1.13
CA THR A 11 -34.49 30.17 -1.91
C THR A 11 -34.85 31.61 -1.50
N LEU A 12 -33.82 32.35 -1.03
CA LEU A 12 -33.35 33.70 -1.41
C LEU A 12 -32.26 34.10 -0.37
N LEU A 13 -30.94 34.06 -0.60
CA LEU A 13 -30.09 34.28 -1.80
C LEU A 13 -30.13 35.76 -2.26
N GLY A 14 -29.09 36.59 -2.05
CA GLY A 14 -27.84 36.38 -1.27
C GLY A 14 -26.81 37.52 -1.46
N LEU A 15 -25.54 37.25 -1.11
CA LEU A 15 -24.28 37.87 -1.63
C LEU A 15 -23.95 39.33 -1.20
N LEU A 16 -22.70 39.76 -0.88
CA LEU A 16 -21.41 39.10 -0.53
C LEU A 16 -20.80 39.76 0.77
N ILE A 17 -19.89 39.22 1.61
CA ILE A 17 -18.48 38.68 1.51
C ILE A 17 -17.46 39.67 0.87
N PHE A 18 -16.17 39.83 1.24
CA PHE A 18 -15.15 39.17 2.11
C PHE A 18 -14.38 40.23 2.97
N GLY A 19 -13.39 39.97 3.84
CA GLY A 19 -12.62 38.79 4.31
C GLY A 19 -11.49 39.29 5.28
N ALA A 20 -10.53 38.50 5.79
CA ALA A 20 -10.31 37.05 5.74
C ALA A 20 -9.35 36.60 6.87
N GLU A 21 -9.54 35.40 7.42
CA GLU A 21 -8.48 34.61 8.06
C GLU A 21 -8.79 33.13 7.78
N GLY A 22 -8.15 32.56 6.76
CA GLY A 22 -8.56 31.29 6.16
C GLY A 22 -7.66 30.12 6.57
N LYS A 23 -8.15 29.23 7.45
CA LYS A 23 -7.53 27.92 7.65
C LYS A 23 -7.84 27.02 6.45
N TRP A 24 -6.82 26.72 5.65
CA TRP A 24 -6.88 25.66 4.64
C TRP A 24 -6.79 24.28 5.30
N LEU A 25 -7.35 23.27 4.64
CA LEU A 25 -7.27 21.88 5.07
C LEU A 25 -5.93 21.29 4.61
N GLU A 26 -5.25 20.60 5.51
CA GLU A 26 -4.01 19.86 5.22
C GLU A 26 -4.32 18.65 4.31
N PRO A 27 -3.57 18.42 3.21
CA PRO A 27 -3.62 17.17 2.47
C PRO A 27 -2.88 16.08 3.26
N SER A 28 -3.63 15.16 3.86
CA SER A 28 -3.05 14.00 4.54
C SER A 28 -2.87 12.81 3.60
N GLY A 29 -1.68 12.21 3.64
CA GLY A 29 -1.39 10.90 3.04
C GLY A 29 -0.82 10.93 1.62
N TYR A 30 0.45 10.52 1.49
CA TYR A 30 0.91 9.84 0.28
C TYR A 30 0.23 8.47 0.22
N ASP A 31 -0.88 8.39 -0.51
CA ASP A 31 -1.60 7.14 -0.71
C ASP A 31 -0.88 6.27 -1.76
N VAL A 32 -0.69 4.99 -1.41
CA VAL A 32 -0.15 3.95 -2.29
C VAL A 32 -0.98 3.81 -3.58
N ALA A 33 -2.25 4.24 -3.55
CA ALA A 33 -3.17 4.29 -4.69
C ALA A 33 -2.66 5.09 -5.91
N GLN A 34 -1.75 6.06 -5.76
CA GLN A 34 -1.21 6.75 -6.96
C GLN A 34 -0.25 5.89 -7.77
N ALA A 35 0.43 4.91 -7.17
CA ALA A 35 1.29 3.97 -7.90
C ALA A 35 0.48 2.94 -8.73
N SER A 36 -0.80 2.74 -8.41
CA SER A 36 -1.71 1.82 -9.11
C SER A 36 -2.69 2.49 -10.09
N ALA A 37 -2.66 3.82 -10.22
CA ALA A 37 -3.54 4.54 -11.14
C ALA A 37 -3.27 4.16 -12.61
N ILE A 38 -4.34 3.94 -13.40
CA ILE A 38 -4.23 3.40 -14.78
C ILE A 38 -3.22 4.17 -15.64
N TYR A 39 -3.18 5.50 -15.57
CA TYR A 39 -2.26 6.34 -16.35
C TYR A 39 -0.76 6.11 -16.03
N ASN A 40 -0.46 5.52 -14.87
CA ASN A 40 0.88 5.11 -14.42
C ASN A 40 1.19 3.63 -14.72
N THR A 41 0.33 2.92 -15.46
CA THR A 41 0.54 1.52 -15.91
C THR A 41 0.94 1.44 -17.38
N ALA A 42 1.46 0.30 -17.84
CA ALA A 42 1.95 0.12 -19.21
C ALA A 42 0.83 -0.18 -20.26
N TRP A 43 -0.31 0.51 -20.20
CA TRP A 43 -1.48 0.32 -21.09
C TRP A 43 -1.21 0.61 -22.59
N LEU A 44 -0.13 1.33 -22.88
CA LEU A 44 0.45 1.49 -24.21
C LEU A 44 1.95 1.22 -24.13
N THR A 45 2.39 0.16 -24.81
CA THR A 45 3.81 -0.22 -24.89
C THR A 45 4.53 0.49 -26.03
N ASP A 46 5.84 0.64 -25.90
CA ASP A 46 6.69 1.18 -26.97
C ASP A 46 6.57 0.36 -28.27
N ALA A 47 6.53 -0.96 -28.18
CA ALA A 47 6.35 -1.84 -29.35
C ALA A 47 5.01 -1.59 -30.06
N GLN A 48 3.93 -1.36 -29.31
CA GLN A 48 2.63 -0.98 -29.89
C GLN A 48 2.66 0.43 -30.52
N MET A 49 3.46 1.36 -30.00
CA MET A 49 3.65 2.68 -30.59
C MET A 49 4.44 2.63 -31.91
N GLU A 50 5.45 1.77 -31.96
CA GLU A 50 6.43 1.68 -33.06
C GLU A 50 6.06 0.62 -34.13
N ASP A 51 4.99 -0.16 -33.97
CA ASP A 51 4.46 -1.09 -34.99
C ASP A 51 3.71 -0.36 -36.13
N PHE A 52 4.48 0.30 -37.00
CA PHE A 52 3.99 0.92 -38.23
C PHE A 52 3.38 -0.06 -39.24
N SER A 53 3.59 -1.37 -39.05
CA SER A 53 3.07 -2.45 -39.91
C SER A 53 1.67 -2.94 -39.52
N SER A 54 1.10 -2.48 -38.40
CA SER A 54 -0.10 -3.09 -37.77
C SER A 54 -1.39 -3.10 -38.61
N MET A 55 -1.46 -2.31 -39.69
CA MET A 55 -2.59 -2.18 -40.61
C MET A 55 -2.13 -1.80 -42.02
N SER A 56 -2.69 -2.43 -43.05
CA SER A 56 -2.60 -1.97 -44.43
C SER A 56 -3.63 -0.86 -44.72
N VAL A 57 -3.51 -0.21 -45.88
CA VAL A 57 -4.51 0.74 -46.41
C VAL A 57 -5.93 0.14 -46.43
N ASN A 58 -6.05 -1.15 -46.73
CA ASN A 58 -7.35 -1.84 -46.78
C ASN A 58 -7.92 -2.09 -45.38
N ASP A 59 -7.07 -2.38 -44.39
CA ASP A 59 -7.52 -2.60 -43.02
C ASP A 59 -7.97 -1.27 -42.39
N ILE A 60 -7.24 -0.18 -42.65
CA ILE A 60 -7.63 1.18 -42.23
C ILE A 60 -8.96 1.58 -42.88
N ARG A 61 -9.14 1.30 -44.18
CA ARG A 61 -10.40 1.59 -44.88
C ARG A 61 -11.57 0.75 -44.36
N SER A 62 -11.35 -0.55 -44.13
CA SER A 62 -12.37 -1.47 -43.62
C SER A 62 -12.81 -1.05 -42.22
N PHE A 63 -11.86 -0.84 -41.31
CA PHE A 63 -12.14 -0.33 -39.97
C PHE A 63 -12.95 0.97 -39.99
N LEU A 64 -12.55 1.96 -40.81
CA LEU A 64 -13.29 3.22 -40.93
C LEU A 64 -14.70 3.00 -41.49
N SER A 65 -14.88 2.08 -42.44
CA SER A 65 -16.19 1.69 -42.99
C SER A 65 -17.09 1.02 -41.94
N ASP A 66 -16.53 0.14 -41.13
CA ASP A 66 -17.27 -0.60 -40.08
C ASP A 66 -17.69 0.31 -38.91
N GLN A 67 -16.91 1.35 -38.63
CA GLN A 67 -17.33 2.44 -37.72
C GLN A 67 -18.35 3.40 -38.35
N GLY A 68 -18.74 3.20 -39.62
CA GLY A 68 -19.64 4.10 -40.36
C GLY A 68 -19.01 5.46 -40.71
N SER A 69 -17.68 5.56 -40.67
CA SER A 69 -16.96 6.82 -40.86
C SER A 69 -16.91 7.22 -42.34
N CYS A 70 -17.24 8.48 -42.62
CA CYS A 70 -17.11 9.03 -43.97
C CYS A 70 -15.65 9.04 -44.48
N LEU A 71 -14.66 8.98 -43.56
CA LEU A 71 -13.23 8.92 -43.86
C LEU A 71 -12.80 7.65 -44.61
N ALA A 72 -13.64 6.61 -44.69
CA ALA A 72 -13.36 5.42 -45.51
C ALA A 72 -13.34 5.72 -47.03
N ASN A 73 -13.96 6.82 -47.44
CA ASN A 73 -14.07 7.25 -48.83
C ASN A 73 -13.09 8.40 -49.12
N SER A 74 -12.89 8.70 -50.41
CA SER A 74 -12.18 9.93 -50.80
C SER A 74 -12.98 11.16 -50.39
N ILE A 75 -12.31 12.15 -49.79
CA ILE A 75 -12.90 13.40 -49.32
C ILE A 75 -12.19 14.60 -49.95
N ASN A 76 -12.80 15.77 -49.96
CA ASN A 76 -12.10 17.01 -50.27
C ASN A 76 -11.49 17.58 -48.99
N ASP A 77 -10.20 17.91 -49.05
CA ASP A 77 -9.47 18.59 -47.98
C ASP A 77 -9.79 20.11 -47.96
N VAL A 78 -9.21 20.85 -47.01
CA VAL A 78 -9.39 22.29 -46.77
C VAL A 78 -9.10 23.13 -48.03
N ASP A 79 -8.15 22.69 -48.86
CA ASP A 79 -7.76 23.34 -50.12
C ASP A 79 -8.52 22.82 -51.36
N GLY A 80 -9.57 22.01 -51.16
CA GLY A 80 -10.39 21.42 -52.22
C GLY A 80 -9.75 20.25 -52.96
N VAL A 81 -8.50 19.89 -52.65
CA VAL A 81 -7.83 18.70 -53.21
C VAL A 81 -8.53 17.44 -52.69
N SER A 82 -8.84 16.51 -53.59
CA SER A 82 -9.42 15.22 -53.22
C SER A 82 -8.33 14.29 -52.67
N ILE A 83 -8.60 13.67 -51.51
CA ILE A 83 -7.65 12.89 -50.74
C ILE A 83 -8.24 11.56 -50.28
N ASP A 84 -7.38 10.57 -50.07
CA ASP A 84 -7.73 9.24 -49.57
C ASP A 84 -7.12 9.04 -48.17
N VAL A 85 -7.93 9.26 -47.13
CA VAL A 85 -7.46 9.30 -45.74
C VAL A 85 -6.82 7.98 -45.27
N PRO A 86 -7.36 6.78 -45.60
CA PRO A 86 -6.67 5.51 -45.37
C PRO A 86 -5.26 5.44 -45.95
N GLN A 87 -5.04 5.98 -47.14
CA GLN A 87 -3.72 6.01 -47.78
C GLN A 87 -2.78 7.02 -47.09
N LEU A 88 -3.29 8.18 -46.64
CA LEU A 88 -2.51 9.17 -45.89
C LEU A 88 -2.05 8.62 -44.54
N ILE A 89 -2.94 7.96 -43.79
CA ILE A 89 -2.64 7.33 -42.50
C ILE A 89 -1.57 6.24 -42.69
N TYR A 90 -1.72 5.39 -43.70
CA TYR A 90 -0.73 4.35 -44.02
C TYR A 90 0.63 4.95 -44.38
N ASN A 91 0.67 5.95 -45.25
CA ASN A 91 1.92 6.60 -45.69
C ASN A 91 2.66 7.24 -44.51
N ALA A 92 1.98 8.06 -43.71
CA ALA A 92 2.56 8.72 -42.54
C ALA A 92 3.05 7.71 -41.49
N ALA A 93 2.33 6.59 -41.32
CA ALA A 93 2.78 5.49 -40.48
C ALA A 93 4.09 4.85 -40.99
N GLN A 94 4.20 4.55 -42.29
CA GLN A 94 5.42 3.95 -42.86
C GLN A 94 6.61 4.91 -42.78
N GLU A 95 6.39 6.19 -43.09
CA GLU A 95 7.44 7.22 -43.12
C GLU A 95 7.98 7.52 -41.72
N HIS A 96 7.09 7.81 -40.77
CA HIS A 96 7.46 8.21 -39.41
C HIS A 96 7.58 7.02 -38.44
N ARG A 97 7.40 5.78 -38.90
CA ARG A 97 7.52 4.55 -38.09
C ARG A 97 6.66 4.59 -36.80
N ILE A 98 5.40 4.99 -36.94
CA ILE A 98 4.38 5.02 -35.88
C ILE A 98 3.19 4.18 -36.31
N ASN A 99 2.59 3.46 -35.36
CA ASN A 99 1.47 2.55 -35.61
C ASN A 99 0.22 3.29 -36.15
N PRO A 100 -0.39 2.86 -37.28
CA PRO A 100 -1.62 3.44 -37.83
C PRO A 100 -2.77 3.60 -36.82
N ARG A 101 -2.84 2.72 -35.81
CA ARG A 101 -3.84 2.73 -34.75
C ARG A 101 -3.67 3.91 -33.77
N ILE A 102 -2.44 4.38 -33.57
CA ILE A 102 -2.14 5.59 -32.79
C ILE A 102 -2.67 6.83 -33.53
N ILE A 103 -2.48 6.87 -34.86
CA ILE A 103 -3.01 7.94 -35.71
C ILE A 103 -4.54 7.94 -35.62
N LEU A 104 -5.19 6.79 -35.84
CA LEU A 104 -6.65 6.64 -35.74
C LEU A 104 -7.21 7.01 -34.36
N ALA A 105 -6.57 6.57 -33.27
CA ALA A 105 -6.97 6.95 -31.91
C ALA A 105 -6.84 8.47 -31.67
N THR A 106 -5.78 9.11 -32.19
CA THR A 106 -5.63 10.58 -32.14
C THR A 106 -6.70 11.30 -32.97
N LEU A 107 -7.04 10.81 -34.17
CA LEU A 107 -8.14 11.36 -35.00
C LEU A 107 -9.49 11.36 -34.25
N GLN A 108 -9.77 10.32 -33.47
CA GLN A 108 -10.96 10.24 -32.61
C GLN A 108 -10.83 11.09 -31.33
N LYS A 109 -9.63 11.19 -30.73
CA LYS A 109 -9.37 12.05 -29.57
C LYS A 109 -9.58 13.54 -29.88
N GLU A 110 -8.98 14.03 -30.96
CA GLU A 110 -8.83 15.47 -31.26
C GLU A 110 -10.10 16.08 -31.89
N GLN A 111 -10.74 15.37 -32.83
CA GLN A 111 -11.88 15.89 -33.58
C GLN A 111 -13.11 14.98 -33.54
N SER A 112 -13.06 13.85 -32.82
CA SER A 112 -14.00 12.74 -32.97
C SER A 112 -14.14 12.27 -34.42
N ALA A 113 -13.10 12.38 -35.24
CA ALA A 113 -13.23 12.34 -36.70
C ALA A 113 -13.67 10.97 -37.26
N ILE A 114 -13.46 9.87 -36.50
CA ILE A 114 -13.98 8.55 -36.84
C ILE A 114 -15.52 8.55 -36.69
N THR A 115 -16.03 8.94 -35.52
CA THR A 115 -17.46 8.89 -35.15
C THR A 115 -18.30 10.10 -35.56
N GLN A 116 -17.65 11.23 -35.90
CA GLN A 116 -18.26 12.46 -36.38
C GLN A 116 -17.55 12.91 -37.66
N CYS A 117 -18.24 12.78 -38.80
CA CYS A 117 -17.67 13.15 -40.10
C CYS A 117 -17.17 14.60 -40.14
N PRO A 118 -15.88 14.87 -40.47
CA PRO A 118 -15.33 16.22 -40.58
C PRO A 118 -15.50 16.85 -41.98
N VAL A 119 -16.02 16.10 -42.96
CA VAL A 119 -16.15 16.57 -44.35
C VAL A 119 -17.08 17.78 -44.44
N GLY A 120 -16.67 18.78 -45.22
CA GLY A 120 -17.37 20.07 -45.31
C GLY A 120 -17.11 21.02 -44.13
N ASN A 121 -16.33 20.61 -43.13
CA ASN A 121 -15.91 21.46 -42.01
C ASN A 121 -14.40 21.70 -42.06
N SER A 122 -14.00 22.80 -42.74
CA SER A 122 -12.60 23.18 -42.91
C SER A 122 -11.85 23.42 -41.59
N TYR A 123 -12.55 23.79 -40.51
CA TYR A 123 -11.95 23.90 -39.18
C TYR A 123 -11.57 22.52 -38.62
N LYS A 124 -12.48 21.54 -38.65
CA LYS A 124 -12.16 20.17 -38.23
C LYS A 124 -11.05 19.53 -39.08
N LEU A 125 -11.03 19.78 -40.40
CA LEU A 125 -9.98 19.23 -41.28
C LEU A 125 -8.61 19.92 -41.08
N SER A 126 -8.57 21.23 -40.85
CA SER A 126 -7.33 21.97 -40.52
C SER A 126 -6.84 21.76 -39.08
N LYS A 127 -7.60 21.04 -38.24
CA LYS A 127 -7.24 20.64 -36.86
C LYS A 127 -7.42 19.14 -36.61
N LEU A 128 -7.33 18.34 -37.67
CA LEU A 128 -7.69 16.92 -37.68
C LEU A 128 -6.92 16.05 -36.67
N MET A 129 -5.67 16.41 -36.37
CA MET A 129 -4.80 15.77 -35.37
C MET A 129 -4.45 16.72 -34.20
N GLY A 130 -5.18 17.82 -34.03
CA GLY A 130 -4.95 18.81 -32.97
C GLY A 130 -3.68 19.67 -33.13
N VAL A 131 -2.90 19.50 -34.20
CA VAL A 131 -1.57 20.14 -34.33
C VAL A 131 -1.69 21.67 -34.37
N GLY A 132 -0.88 22.34 -33.55
CA GLY A 132 -0.84 23.79 -33.38
C GLY A 132 -0.38 24.55 -34.64
N ASN A 133 -0.71 25.85 -34.70
CA ASN A 133 -0.38 26.70 -35.87
C ASN A 133 1.14 26.84 -36.11
N THR A 134 1.95 26.68 -35.07
CA THR A 134 3.43 26.73 -35.10
C THR A 134 4.05 25.81 -36.15
N TYR A 135 3.38 24.72 -36.51
CA TYR A 135 3.85 23.75 -37.51
C TYR A 135 3.22 23.95 -38.91
N ASN A 136 2.48 25.05 -39.15
CA ASN A 136 1.85 25.40 -40.44
C ASN A 136 0.91 24.31 -41.02
N ALA A 137 0.40 23.40 -40.17
CA ALA A 137 -0.35 22.22 -40.56
C ALA A 137 -1.84 22.53 -40.77
N HIS A 138 -2.18 23.16 -41.89
CA HIS A 138 -3.55 23.67 -42.15
C HIS A 138 -4.44 22.81 -43.07
N THR A 139 -3.97 21.65 -43.51
CA THR A 139 -4.75 20.65 -44.28
C THR A 139 -4.82 19.33 -43.51
N ALA A 140 -5.80 18.48 -43.81
CA ALA A 140 -5.90 17.13 -43.26
C ALA A 140 -4.64 16.31 -43.59
N ARG A 141 -4.08 16.47 -44.80
CA ARG A 141 -2.77 15.91 -45.19
C ARG A 141 -1.66 16.31 -44.21
N ALA A 142 -1.48 17.62 -43.98
CA ALA A 142 -0.42 18.12 -43.11
C ALA A 142 -0.66 17.79 -41.62
N GLN A 143 -1.91 17.77 -41.16
CA GLN A 143 -2.27 17.34 -39.80
C GLN A 143 -1.87 15.88 -39.55
N ILE A 144 -2.17 14.97 -40.48
CA ILE A 144 -1.80 13.54 -40.39
C ILE A 144 -0.28 13.36 -40.42
N ASP A 145 0.43 13.98 -41.38
CA ASP A 145 1.89 13.93 -41.46
C ASP A 145 2.55 14.45 -40.17
N VAL A 146 2.32 15.72 -39.83
CA VAL A 146 3.02 16.40 -38.74
C VAL A 146 2.66 15.79 -37.39
N GLY A 147 1.40 15.42 -37.17
CA GLY A 147 0.99 14.76 -35.92
C GLY A 147 1.67 13.42 -35.73
N THR A 148 1.86 12.65 -36.82
CA THR A 148 2.57 11.37 -36.77
C THR A 148 4.08 11.56 -36.57
N ARG A 149 4.68 12.54 -37.25
CA ARG A 149 6.10 12.88 -37.08
C ARG A 149 6.43 13.35 -35.66
N LEU A 150 5.58 14.18 -35.05
CA LEU A 150 5.79 14.63 -33.66
C LEU A 150 5.83 13.46 -32.68
N PHE A 151 5.00 12.42 -32.86
CA PHE A 151 5.10 11.20 -32.05
C PHE A 151 6.43 10.45 -32.24
N ARG A 152 6.98 10.40 -33.46
CA ARG A 152 8.31 9.85 -33.74
C ARG A 152 9.41 10.66 -33.06
N GLU A 153 9.40 11.98 -33.25
CA GLU A 153 10.32 12.92 -32.61
C GLU A 153 10.35 12.73 -31.08
N TYR A 154 9.19 12.62 -30.43
CA TYR A 154 9.12 12.41 -28.98
C TYR A 154 9.66 11.04 -28.54
N MET A 155 9.40 9.97 -29.32
CA MET A 155 9.95 8.63 -29.06
C MET A 155 11.47 8.58 -29.23
N ASP A 156 12.03 9.32 -30.19
CA ASP A 156 13.48 9.42 -30.41
C ASP A 156 14.17 10.30 -29.37
N GLU A 157 13.54 11.39 -28.91
CA GLU A 157 14.01 12.16 -27.76
C GLU A 157 14.07 11.29 -26.49
N LEU A 158 13.02 10.53 -26.21
CA LEU A 158 12.99 9.59 -25.07
C LEU A 158 14.02 8.45 -25.22
N ALA A 159 14.31 8.00 -26.44
CA ALA A 159 15.32 6.98 -26.69
C ALA A 159 16.77 7.51 -26.54
N SER A 160 17.02 8.75 -26.96
CA SER A 160 18.37 9.32 -27.07
C SER A 160 18.86 10.07 -25.83
N ARG A 161 17.96 10.78 -25.13
CA ARG A 161 18.28 11.58 -23.93
C ARG A 161 17.45 11.22 -22.69
N GLY A 162 16.47 10.32 -22.81
CA GLY A 162 15.62 9.88 -21.70
C GLY A 162 14.51 10.86 -21.29
N TYR A 163 14.32 11.97 -22.02
CA TYR A 163 13.24 12.94 -21.79
C TYR A 163 12.77 13.64 -23.07
N THR A 164 11.53 14.11 -23.11
CA THR A 164 10.99 14.90 -24.24
C THR A 164 11.25 16.39 -24.10
N ARG A 165 10.98 17.17 -25.15
CA ARG A 165 11.18 18.64 -25.21
C ARG A 165 10.35 19.43 -24.20
N SER A 166 9.28 18.85 -23.65
CA SER A 166 8.53 19.42 -22.52
C SER A 166 8.84 18.76 -21.17
N GLY A 167 9.90 17.95 -21.08
CA GLY A 167 10.43 17.39 -19.83
C GLY A 167 9.77 16.10 -19.34
N TRP A 168 8.92 15.43 -20.12
CA TRP A 168 8.38 14.12 -19.71
C TRP A 168 9.44 13.03 -19.79
N ARG A 169 9.44 12.13 -18.79
CA ARG A 169 10.42 11.05 -18.57
C ARG A 169 9.68 9.75 -18.26
N VAL A 170 10.33 8.61 -18.47
CA VAL A 170 9.81 7.30 -18.01
C VAL A 170 10.14 7.12 -16.53
N GLY A 171 9.18 6.66 -15.72
CA GLY A 171 9.38 6.34 -14.29
C GLY A 171 9.57 7.54 -13.35
N VAL A 172 9.45 8.78 -13.84
CA VAL A 172 9.56 10.00 -13.03
C VAL A 172 8.20 10.70 -12.97
N SER A 173 7.80 11.14 -11.78
CA SER A 173 6.57 11.91 -11.60
C SER A 173 6.71 13.30 -12.22
N LYS A 174 5.67 13.73 -12.95
CA LYS A 174 5.52 15.12 -13.41
C LYS A 174 4.04 15.50 -13.41
N ARG A 175 3.76 16.76 -13.08
CA ARG A 175 2.41 17.32 -13.09
C ARG A 175 1.95 17.70 -14.50
N THR A 176 0.70 17.38 -14.83
CA THR A 176 0.01 17.85 -16.04
C THR A 176 -0.47 19.29 -15.89
N SER A 177 -0.72 19.97 -17.01
CA SER A 177 -1.29 21.31 -17.06
C SER A 177 -2.75 21.39 -16.58
N ASP A 178 -3.42 20.25 -16.35
CA ASP A 178 -4.71 20.15 -15.64
C ASP A 178 -4.57 19.59 -14.21
N GLY A 179 -3.35 19.52 -13.68
CA GLY A 179 -3.07 19.46 -12.25
C GLY A 179 -2.75 18.07 -11.66
N VAL A 180 -2.74 17.02 -12.48
CA VAL A 180 -2.59 15.61 -12.07
C VAL A 180 -1.11 15.20 -12.11
N TYR A 181 -0.62 14.48 -11.09
CA TYR A 181 0.72 13.89 -11.12
C TYR A 181 0.70 12.55 -11.88
N VAL A 182 1.59 12.41 -12.86
CA VAL A 182 1.69 11.24 -13.73
C VAL A 182 3.13 10.73 -13.74
N VAL A 183 3.29 9.42 -13.64
CA VAL A 183 4.55 8.67 -13.72
C VAL A 183 4.48 7.77 -14.96
N PRO A 184 4.97 8.21 -16.14
CA PRO A 184 4.82 7.43 -17.37
C PRO A 184 5.56 6.09 -17.30
N ALA A 185 4.83 4.98 -17.45
CA ALA A 185 5.39 3.63 -17.40
C ALA A 185 6.22 3.25 -18.65
N THR A 186 6.02 3.96 -19.77
CA THR A 186 6.64 3.65 -21.08
C THR A 186 7.00 4.94 -21.81
N ARG A 187 7.90 4.86 -22.82
CA ARG A 187 8.20 6.01 -23.67
C ARG A 187 6.97 6.43 -24.46
N ALA A 188 6.17 5.46 -24.92
CA ALA A 188 4.91 5.73 -25.61
C ALA A 188 3.92 6.58 -24.79
N ILE A 189 3.78 6.30 -23.48
CA ILE A 189 2.94 7.09 -22.58
C ILE A 189 3.53 8.49 -22.37
N ALA A 190 4.84 8.62 -22.15
CA ALA A 190 5.50 9.92 -22.04
C ALA A 190 5.36 10.76 -23.33
N ALA A 191 5.35 10.11 -24.51
CA ALA A 191 5.07 10.76 -25.79
C ALA A 191 3.61 11.25 -25.91
N GLN A 192 2.62 10.49 -25.40
CA GLN A 192 1.22 10.96 -25.35
C GLN A 192 1.06 12.19 -24.45
N PHE A 193 1.67 12.21 -23.26
CA PHE A 193 1.66 13.38 -22.37
C PHE A 193 2.49 14.57 -22.88
N THR A 194 3.43 14.33 -23.80
CA THR A 194 4.15 15.38 -24.53
C THR A 194 3.29 15.97 -25.66
N TYR A 195 2.50 15.14 -26.35
CA TYR A 195 1.54 15.55 -27.38
C TYR A 195 0.33 16.27 -26.79
N THR A 196 -0.10 15.90 -25.58
CA THR A 196 -1.24 16.50 -24.88
C THR A 196 -0.92 16.59 -23.38
N PRO A 197 -0.56 17.76 -22.86
CA PRO A 197 -0.09 17.92 -21.48
C PRO A 197 -1.21 17.92 -20.42
N TYR A 198 -2.33 17.23 -20.70
CA TYR A 198 -3.51 17.14 -19.83
C TYR A 198 -3.85 15.67 -19.58
N ALA A 199 -4.11 15.27 -18.34
CA ALA A 199 -4.56 13.91 -18.01
C ALA A 199 -6.00 13.69 -18.47
N GLY A 200 -6.88 14.66 -18.26
CA GLY A 200 -8.30 14.58 -18.57
C GLY A 200 -9.19 14.30 -17.36
N SER A 201 -10.46 14.69 -17.45
CA SER A 201 -11.38 14.77 -16.31
C SER A 201 -11.66 13.44 -15.60
N ASN A 202 -11.70 12.33 -16.33
CA ASN A 202 -11.87 10.99 -15.74
C ASN A 202 -10.59 10.43 -15.09
N TRP A 203 -9.48 11.17 -15.17
CA TRP A 203 -8.23 10.94 -14.44
C TRP A 203 -7.93 12.08 -13.44
N ASN A 204 -8.98 12.72 -12.90
CA ASN A 204 -8.96 13.84 -11.96
C ASN A 204 -8.43 15.19 -12.53
N GLY A 205 -8.26 15.29 -13.85
CA GLY A 205 -7.96 16.55 -14.52
C GLY A 205 -9.19 17.44 -14.74
N SER A 206 -9.05 18.46 -15.58
CA SER A 206 -10.11 19.44 -15.90
C SER A 206 -10.50 19.49 -17.38
N GLN A 207 -9.75 18.81 -18.26
CA GLN A 207 -9.94 18.85 -19.72
C GLN A 207 -10.24 17.46 -20.32
N GLY A 208 -10.14 17.31 -21.65
CA GLY A 208 -10.29 16.02 -22.33
C GLY A 208 -9.08 15.10 -22.19
N GLY A 209 -7.89 15.63 -22.49
CA GLY A 209 -6.59 15.03 -22.17
C GLY A 209 -6.27 13.66 -22.78
N VAL A 210 -5.20 13.04 -22.26
CA VAL A 210 -4.73 11.70 -22.64
C VAL A 210 -5.75 10.62 -22.28
N TYR A 211 -6.66 10.85 -21.31
CA TYR A 211 -7.81 9.97 -21.07
C TYR A 211 -8.63 9.72 -22.34
N LEU A 212 -8.87 10.74 -23.18
CA LEU A 212 -9.59 10.56 -24.44
C LEU A 212 -8.78 9.73 -25.45
N PHE A 213 -7.44 9.79 -25.41
CA PHE A 213 -6.59 8.90 -26.20
C PHE A 213 -6.74 7.46 -25.72
N TYR A 214 -6.54 7.24 -24.42
CA TYR A 214 -6.69 5.93 -23.75
C TYR A 214 -8.05 5.31 -24.07
N ASN A 215 -9.12 6.07 -23.95
CA ASN A 215 -10.48 5.61 -24.22
C ASN A 215 -10.72 5.32 -25.72
N ALA A 216 -10.11 6.05 -26.66
CA ALA A 216 -10.18 5.71 -28.09
C ALA A 216 -9.38 4.42 -28.39
N TRP A 217 -8.13 4.35 -27.91
CA TRP A 217 -7.22 3.21 -28.05
C TRP A 217 -7.82 1.91 -27.50
N TYR A 218 -8.30 1.93 -26.25
CA TYR A 218 -8.85 0.77 -25.56
C TYR A 218 -10.12 0.23 -26.24
N ASN A 219 -11.06 1.12 -26.59
CA ASN A 219 -12.35 0.72 -27.17
C ASN A 219 -12.30 0.37 -28.67
N GLN A 220 -11.27 0.81 -29.43
CA GLN A 220 -11.24 0.64 -30.88
C GLN A 220 -10.09 -0.24 -31.41
N PHE A 221 -8.95 -0.33 -30.71
CA PHE A 221 -7.72 -0.90 -31.30
C PHE A 221 -7.00 -1.96 -30.45
N HIS A 222 -7.36 -2.08 -29.17
CA HIS A 222 -6.66 -2.92 -28.20
C HIS A 222 -6.80 -4.44 -28.45
N PHE A 223 -7.83 -4.88 -29.18
CA PHE A 223 -8.20 -6.30 -29.30
C PHE A 223 -7.96 -6.94 -30.68
N ASP A 224 -7.75 -6.17 -31.74
CA ASP A 224 -7.52 -6.70 -33.10
C ASP A 224 -6.04 -7.07 -33.39
N GLN A 225 -5.12 -6.87 -32.43
CA GLN A 225 -3.69 -7.21 -32.54
C GLN A 225 -3.13 -7.85 -31.24
N VAL A 226 -3.90 -8.73 -30.61
CA VAL A 226 -3.28 -9.92 -30.01
C VAL A 226 -3.19 -10.93 -31.15
N PRO A 227 -1.99 -11.30 -31.63
CA PRO A 227 -1.86 -12.32 -32.68
C PRO A 227 -2.65 -13.57 -32.29
N THR A 228 -3.43 -14.12 -33.21
CA THR A 228 -4.23 -15.33 -32.93
C THR A 228 -3.31 -16.54 -32.78
N VAL A 229 -2.75 -16.70 -31.58
CA VAL A 229 -2.01 -17.89 -31.15
C VAL A 229 -2.93 -19.09 -31.42
N PRO A 230 -2.50 -20.11 -32.19
CA PRO A 230 -3.36 -21.24 -32.53
C PRO A 230 -3.86 -21.97 -31.27
N GLY A 231 -5.10 -21.66 -30.88
CA GLY A 231 -5.71 -22.10 -29.62
C GLY A 231 -6.43 -21.00 -28.85
N SER A 232 -6.09 -19.71 -29.00
CA SER A 232 -6.63 -18.60 -28.20
C SER A 232 -8.16 -18.52 -28.20
N LYS A 233 -8.78 -18.43 -27.01
CA LYS A 233 -10.24 -18.31 -26.85
C LYS A 233 -10.68 -16.84 -26.75
N ARG A 234 -11.91 -16.50 -27.17
CA ARG A 234 -12.52 -15.17 -26.95
C ARG A 234 -13.41 -15.17 -25.70
N ILE A 235 -13.06 -14.33 -24.74
CA ILE A 235 -13.68 -14.26 -23.41
C ILE A 235 -14.11 -12.82 -23.14
N MET A 236 -15.33 -12.65 -22.63
CA MET A 236 -15.81 -11.34 -22.19
C MET A 236 -16.19 -11.39 -20.71
N ILE A 237 -15.74 -10.37 -19.98
CA ILE A 237 -16.00 -10.20 -18.55
C ILE A 237 -16.78 -8.88 -18.37
N GLU A 238 -18.06 -8.97 -18.01
CA GLU A 238 -18.87 -7.81 -17.66
C GLU A 238 -18.69 -7.48 -16.18
N ALA A 239 -17.92 -6.42 -15.90
CA ALA A 239 -17.85 -5.84 -14.57
C ALA A 239 -19.17 -5.14 -14.25
N GLY A 240 -19.90 -5.67 -13.27
CA GLY A 240 -21.20 -5.21 -12.83
C GLY A 240 -21.21 -3.74 -12.42
N HIS A 241 -22.33 -3.07 -12.70
CA HIS A 241 -22.55 -1.64 -12.48
C HIS A 241 -21.51 -0.76 -13.24
N GLY A 242 -21.16 0.42 -12.71
CA GLY A 242 -20.29 1.39 -13.38
C GLY A 242 -21.01 2.57 -14.03
N ASN A 243 -20.24 3.59 -14.42
CA ASN A 243 -20.72 4.75 -15.20
C ASN A 243 -21.87 5.54 -14.55
N GLY A 244 -21.84 5.69 -13.22
CA GLY A 244 -22.82 6.44 -12.42
C GLY A 244 -23.89 5.57 -11.74
N ASP A 245 -23.85 4.26 -11.96
CA ASP A 245 -24.50 3.25 -11.11
C ASP A 245 -23.44 2.63 -10.19
N SER A 246 -23.55 2.82 -8.87
CA SER A 246 -22.59 2.30 -7.90
C SER A 246 -22.72 0.81 -7.61
N GLY A 247 -23.84 0.21 -8.02
CA GLY A 247 -24.33 -1.03 -7.42
C GLY A 247 -24.59 -0.87 -5.91
N ALA A 248 -24.51 -1.98 -5.18
CA ALA A 248 -24.63 -1.99 -3.74
C ALA A 248 -23.51 -1.21 -3.01
N LEU A 249 -23.75 -0.88 -1.74
CA LEU A 249 -22.76 -0.31 -0.83
C LEU A 249 -22.53 -1.25 0.36
N SER A 250 -21.29 -1.33 0.84
CA SER A 250 -20.90 -2.21 1.93
C SER A 250 -21.48 -1.83 3.29
N CYS A 251 -21.39 -2.75 4.26
CA CYS A 251 -21.71 -2.46 5.65
C CYS A 251 -20.67 -1.54 6.34
N SER A 252 -19.43 -1.51 5.85
CA SER A 252 -18.29 -0.79 6.46
C SER A 252 -18.43 0.75 6.48
N SER A 253 -17.48 1.42 7.14
CA SER A 253 -17.24 2.86 7.03
C SER A 253 -15.72 3.08 6.90
N PRO A 254 -15.20 3.69 5.81
CA PRO A 254 -15.92 4.20 4.65
C PRO A 254 -16.70 3.11 3.88
N LYS A 255 -17.64 3.55 3.03
CA LYS A 255 -18.43 2.66 2.17
C LYS A 255 -17.61 2.25 0.96
N VAL A 256 -17.50 0.95 0.75
CA VAL A 256 -16.98 0.35 -0.48
C VAL A 256 -18.16 0.19 -1.44
N LYS A 257 -17.97 0.52 -2.72
CA LYS A 257 -18.98 0.33 -3.77
C LYS A 257 -18.79 -1.02 -4.44
N GLU A 258 -19.91 -1.61 -4.86
CA GLU A 258 -19.91 -2.81 -5.70
C GLU A 258 -19.21 -2.54 -7.04
N GLU A 259 -19.46 -1.38 -7.67
CA GLU A 259 -18.86 -1.05 -8.97
C GLU A 259 -17.32 -1.07 -8.92
N ASP A 260 -16.69 -0.71 -7.81
CA ASP A 260 -15.23 -0.63 -7.71
C ASP A 260 -14.64 -2.05 -7.57
N VAL A 261 -15.16 -2.84 -6.62
CA VAL A 261 -14.81 -4.26 -6.38
C VAL A 261 -14.99 -5.11 -7.64
N ASN A 262 -16.13 -4.97 -8.32
CA ASN A 262 -16.46 -5.77 -9.51
C ASN A 262 -15.46 -5.55 -10.66
N LEU A 263 -14.93 -4.32 -10.82
CA LEU A 263 -13.94 -4.02 -11.86
C LEU A 263 -12.55 -4.52 -11.48
N GLU A 264 -12.13 -4.31 -10.23
CA GLU A 264 -10.79 -4.69 -9.78
C GLU A 264 -10.58 -6.21 -9.89
N VAL A 265 -11.58 -7.01 -9.50
CA VAL A 265 -11.56 -8.46 -9.72
C VAL A 265 -11.66 -8.81 -11.22
N ALA A 266 -12.51 -8.12 -12.00
CA ALA A 266 -12.65 -8.40 -13.43
C ALA A 266 -11.34 -8.22 -14.22
N GLU A 267 -10.57 -7.16 -13.98
CA GLU A 267 -9.26 -6.97 -14.62
C GLU A 267 -8.22 -7.96 -14.10
N LYS A 268 -8.25 -8.35 -12.82
CA LYS A 268 -7.40 -9.43 -12.28
C LYS A 268 -7.67 -10.77 -12.98
N VAL A 269 -8.95 -11.16 -13.15
CA VAL A 269 -9.35 -12.36 -13.92
C VAL A 269 -8.90 -12.24 -15.38
N ALA A 270 -9.10 -11.09 -15.99
CA ALA A 270 -8.73 -10.87 -17.37
C ALA A 270 -7.21 -10.99 -17.57
N ASN A 271 -6.39 -10.48 -16.65
CA ASN A 271 -4.93 -10.57 -16.74
C ASN A 271 -4.41 -12.01 -16.60
N LEU A 272 -5.01 -12.83 -15.72
CA LEU A 272 -4.70 -14.27 -15.63
C LEU A 272 -5.02 -15.01 -16.94
N LEU A 273 -6.16 -14.71 -17.56
CA LEU A 273 -6.58 -15.36 -18.81
C LEU A 273 -5.84 -14.79 -20.05
N ARG A 274 -5.48 -13.49 -20.06
CA ARG A 274 -4.61 -12.87 -21.07
C ARG A 274 -3.20 -13.49 -21.04
N ALA A 275 -2.68 -13.83 -19.85
CA ALA A 275 -1.41 -14.54 -19.71
C ALA A 275 -1.44 -15.93 -20.37
N ARG A 276 -2.59 -16.62 -20.35
CA ARG A 276 -2.86 -17.86 -21.11
C ARG A 276 -3.08 -17.66 -22.62
N GLY A 277 -2.66 -16.51 -23.17
CA GLY A 277 -2.82 -16.17 -24.58
C GLY A 277 -4.28 -16.06 -25.03
N HIS A 278 -5.25 -15.91 -24.12
CA HIS A 278 -6.65 -15.72 -24.48
C HIS A 278 -6.95 -14.25 -24.79
N GLN A 279 -7.92 -14.01 -25.67
CA GLN A 279 -8.42 -12.68 -25.99
C GLN A 279 -9.53 -12.31 -24.99
N VAL A 280 -9.22 -11.43 -24.02
CA VAL A 280 -10.14 -11.11 -22.91
C VAL A 280 -10.51 -9.63 -22.86
N GLU A 281 -11.79 -9.36 -23.15
CA GLU A 281 -12.39 -8.02 -23.08
C GLU A 281 -13.08 -7.82 -21.72
N VAL A 282 -12.71 -6.78 -20.98
CA VAL A 282 -13.42 -6.34 -19.77
C VAL A 282 -14.30 -5.16 -20.13
N VAL A 283 -15.60 -5.27 -19.84
CA VAL A 283 -16.60 -4.23 -20.16
C VAL A 283 -17.31 -3.78 -18.90
N ARG A 284 -17.56 -2.47 -18.78
CA ARG A 284 -18.54 -1.95 -17.82
C ARG A 284 -19.94 -2.25 -18.33
N SER A 285 -20.83 -2.64 -17.42
CA SER A 285 -22.18 -3.08 -17.75
C SER A 285 -23.11 -2.02 -18.40
N TRP A 286 -22.68 -0.76 -18.48
CA TRP A 286 -23.53 0.42 -18.76
C TRP A 286 -22.98 1.32 -19.89
N ASP A 287 -23.85 1.74 -20.83
CA ASP A 287 -23.53 2.61 -21.98
C ASP A 287 -23.05 4.00 -21.50
N PRO A 288 -21.78 4.40 -21.76
CA PRO A 288 -21.24 5.69 -21.30
C PRO A 288 -21.93 6.91 -21.93
N ARG A 289 -22.80 6.74 -22.93
CA ARG A 289 -23.60 7.82 -23.56
C ARG A 289 -24.82 8.25 -22.73
N GLY A 290 -24.74 8.17 -21.40
CA GLY A 290 -25.69 8.77 -20.45
C GLY A 290 -27.14 8.24 -20.47
N ARG A 291 -27.46 7.19 -21.24
CA ARG A 291 -28.81 6.65 -21.30
C ARG A 291 -29.07 5.71 -20.12
N ARG A 292 -30.04 6.09 -19.28
CA ARG A 292 -30.37 5.49 -17.96
C ARG A 292 -30.72 3.99 -17.90
N TYR A 293 -30.62 3.26 -19.02
CA TYR A 293 -30.92 1.83 -19.19
C TYR A 293 -30.09 1.19 -20.34
N GLY A 294 -28.89 1.70 -20.64
CA GLY A 294 -28.11 1.28 -21.82
C GLY A 294 -27.14 0.13 -21.58
N ILE A 295 -27.25 -0.96 -22.34
CA ILE A 295 -26.22 -2.02 -22.44
C ILE A 295 -25.04 -1.56 -23.31
N HIS A 296 -23.80 -1.83 -22.86
CA HIS A 296 -22.54 -1.52 -23.53
C HIS A 296 -22.50 -2.01 -24.99
N PRO A 297 -21.90 -1.26 -25.95
CA PRO A 297 -21.87 -1.65 -27.35
C PRO A 297 -21.33 -3.07 -27.61
N SER A 298 -20.17 -3.45 -27.04
CA SER A 298 -19.52 -4.75 -27.31
C SER A 298 -20.36 -5.97 -26.93
N ILE A 299 -21.23 -5.85 -25.92
CA ILE A 299 -22.09 -6.94 -25.45
C ILE A 299 -23.15 -7.29 -26.52
N ARG A 300 -23.51 -6.33 -27.39
CA ARG A 300 -24.61 -6.47 -28.36
C ARG A 300 -24.19 -7.33 -29.54
N GLY A 301 -24.70 -8.56 -29.58
CA GLY A 301 -24.29 -9.56 -30.55
C GLY A 301 -22.99 -10.27 -30.20
N TYR A 302 -22.45 -10.09 -28.98
CA TYR A 302 -21.18 -10.70 -28.58
C TYR A 302 -21.20 -12.20 -28.83
N LYS A 303 -20.14 -12.69 -29.49
CA LYS A 303 -19.92 -14.10 -29.77
C LYS A 303 -18.46 -14.47 -29.49
N GLY A 304 -18.27 -15.25 -28.44
CA GLY A 304 -17.01 -15.86 -28.05
C GLY A 304 -17.22 -17.19 -27.34
N ASP A 305 -16.14 -17.77 -26.81
CA ASP A 305 -16.11 -19.04 -26.09
C ASP A 305 -16.70 -18.94 -24.68
N VAL A 306 -16.58 -17.78 -24.02
CA VAL A 306 -17.11 -17.52 -22.67
C VAL A 306 -17.62 -16.09 -22.53
N TYR A 307 -18.68 -15.94 -21.73
CA TYR A 307 -19.14 -14.67 -21.16
C TYR A 307 -19.38 -14.82 -19.65
N LEU A 308 -18.75 -13.98 -18.82
CA LEU A 308 -18.95 -13.96 -17.37
C LEU A 308 -19.35 -12.56 -16.90
N ALA A 309 -20.50 -12.43 -16.25
CA ALA A 309 -20.83 -11.22 -15.50
C ALA A 309 -20.36 -11.34 -14.05
N ILE A 310 -19.68 -10.31 -13.53
CA ILE A 310 -19.13 -10.25 -12.17
C ILE A 310 -19.87 -9.19 -11.35
N HIS A 311 -20.52 -9.64 -10.29
CA HIS A 311 -21.24 -8.82 -9.29
C HIS A 311 -20.84 -9.21 -7.86
N SER A 312 -21.23 -8.40 -6.88
CA SER A 312 -21.07 -8.67 -5.45
C SER A 312 -22.38 -8.37 -4.70
N ASP A 313 -22.84 -9.27 -3.84
CA ASP A 313 -24.15 -9.13 -3.22
C ASP A 313 -24.14 -8.06 -2.10
N TYR A 314 -25.31 -7.50 -1.79
CA TYR A 314 -25.44 -6.30 -0.95
C TYR A 314 -25.01 -6.53 0.52
N CYS A 315 -24.89 -5.44 1.29
CA CYS A 315 -24.68 -5.47 2.74
C CYS A 315 -25.78 -6.28 3.46
N ALA A 316 -25.52 -7.57 3.69
CA ALA A 316 -26.39 -8.50 4.42
C ALA A 316 -25.66 -9.09 5.64
N PRO A 317 -25.72 -8.45 6.82
CA PRO A 317 -25.02 -8.92 8.01
C PRO A 317 -25.40 -10.37 8.38
N ARG A 318 -24.40 -11.15 8.80
CA ARG A 318 -24.45 -12.59 9.08
C ARG A 318 -24.74 -13.49 7.87
N VAL A 319 -24.55 -12.98 6.65
CA VAL A 319 -24.54 -13.79 5.43
C VAL A 319 -23.14 -13.70 4.81
N SER A 320 -22.56 -14.86 4.53
CA SER A 320 -21.27 -15.07 3.88
C SER A 320 -21.46 -16.13 2.81
N GLY A 321 -20.75 -15.99 1.69
CA GLY A 321 -20.69 -17.01 0.64
C GLY A 321 -21.09 -16.53 -0.75
N TYR A 322 -20.61 -17.26 -1.74
CA TYR A 322 -20.76 -16.95 -3.16
C TYR A 322 -21.86 -17.75 -3.84
N LYS A 323 -22.22 -17.34 -5.05
CA LYS A 323 -23.18 -18.05 -5.89
C LYS A 323 -23.05 -17.67 -7.37
N PHE A 324 -23.36 -18.61 -8.25
CA PHE A 324 -23.45 -18.36 -9.70
C PHE A 324 -24.81 -18.77 -10.25
N ALA A 325 -25.18 -18.19 -11.40
CA ALA A 325 -26.32 -18.62 -12.20
C ALA A 325 -26.03 -18.53 -13.71
N ARG A 326 -26.93 -19.11 -14.49
CA ARG A 326 -26.93 -19.07 -15.96
C ARG A 326 -28.33 -18.77 -16.50
N PRO A 327 -28.54 -18.60 -17.82
CA PRO A 327 -29.86 -18.39 -18.38
C PRO A 327 -30.86 -19.46 -17.94
N GLY A 328 -31.97 -19.00 -17.35
CA GLY A 328 -33.11 -19.84 -16.95
C GLY A 328 -32.91 -20.78 -15.76
N GLY A 329 -31.77 -20.75 -15.06
CA GLY A 329 -31.57 -21.66 -13.93
C GLY A 329 -30.24 -21.55 -13.18
N SER A 330 -30.09 -22.40 -12.18
CA SER A 330 -28.98 -22.39 -11.22
C SER A 330 -28.30 -23.74 -10.97
N LYS A 331 -28.93 -24.86 -11.34
CA LYS A 331 -28.76 -26.15 -10.66
C LYS A 331 -27.43 -26.88 -10.98
N PRO A 332 -26.58 -27.15 -9.97
CA PRO A 332 -25.61 -28.25 -10.01
C PRO A 332 -26.15 -29.52 -9.30
N ASP A 333 -27.14 -29.36 -8.42
CA ASP A 333 -27.62 -30.40 -7.50
C ASP A 333 -28.56 -31.41 -8.21
N GLY A 334 -27.96 -32.44 -8.83
CA GLY A 334 -28.62 -33.75 -8.98
C GLY A 334 -29.30 -34.10 -10.31
N LEU A 335 -28.76 -33.68 -11.47
CA LEU A 335 -29.16 -34.27 -12.77
C LEU A 335 -27.98 -34.55 -13.70
N ASN A 336 -28.04 -35.71 -14.36
CA ASN A 336 -27.12 -36.09 -15.43
C ASN A 336 -27.37 -35.25 -16.69
N GLY A 337 -26.30 -34.66 -17.24
CA GLY A 337 -26.12 -34.42 -18.68
C GLY A 337 -27.23 -33.66 -19.43
N SER A 338 -27.37 -32.35 -19.20
CA SER A 338 -28.13 -31.46 -20.10
C SER A 338 -27.44 -31.23 -21.46
N GLY A 339 -26.11 -31.34 -21.50
CA GLY A 339 -25.28 -31.01 -22.66
C GLY A 339 -25.00 -29.52 -22.87
N ASP A 340 -25.72 -28.62 -22.18
CA ASP A 340 -25.50 -27.17 -22.27
C ASP A 340 -24.08 -26.80 -21.80
N ALA A 341 -23.44 -25.92 -22.57
CA ALA A 341 -22.14 -25.39 -22.22
C ALA A 341 -22.20 -24.40 -21.04
N SER A 342 -23.32 -23.68 -20.89
CA SER A 342 -23.55 -22.77 -19.77
C SER A 342 -23.72 -23.52 -18.44
N ASP A 343 -24.27 -24.74 -18.44
CA ASP A 343 -24.27 -25.62 -17.27
C ASP A 343 -22.84 -25.99 -16.86
N ARG A 344 -22.01 -26.45 -17.82
CA ARG A 344 -20.62 -26.84 -17.54
C ARG A 344 -19.77 -25.68 -17.03
N LEU A 345 -19.89 -24.51 -17.65
CA LEU A 345 -19.22 -23.27 -17.20
C LEU A 345 -19.64 -22.89 -15.78
N THR A 346 -20.93 -23.00 -15.45
CA THR A 346 -21.41 -22.70 -14.09
C THR A 346 -20.85 -23.70 -13.08
N GLN A 347 -20.78 -24.99 -13.42
CA GLN A 347 -20.22 -26.03 -12.54
C GLN A 347 -18.72 -25.81 -12.26
N SER A 348 -17.89 -25.63 -13.29
CA SER A 348 -16.45 -25.46 -13.12
C SER A 348 -16.11 -24.17 -12.35
N LEU A 349 -16.88 -23.11 -12.56
CA LEU A 349 -16.83 -21.88 -11.76
C LEU A 349 -17.20 -22.13 -10.29
N TRP A 350 -18.28 -22.86 -9.99
CA TRP A 350 -18.64 -23.23 -8.61
C TRP A 350 -17.51 -24.02 -7.93
N ASP A 351 -16.88 -24.98 -8.61
CA ASP A 351 -15.84 -25.83 -8.02
C ASP A 351 -14.51 -25.10 -7.82
N ALA A 352 -14.01 -24.41 -8.85
CA ALA A 352 -12.74 -23.68 -8.77
C ALA A 352 -12.80 -22.50 -7.80
N TYR A 353 -13.89 -21.72 -7.81
CA TYR A 353 -14.05 -20.57 -6.93
C TYR A 353 -14.20 -20.99 -5.46
N GLY A 354 -14.88 -22.11 -5.19
CA GLY A 354 -14.94 -22.71 -3.86
C GLY A 354 -13.56 -23.11 -3.34
N LYS A 355 -12.76 -23.82 -4.15
CA LYS A 355 -11.39 -24.23 -3.77
C LYS A 355 -10.48 -23.02 -3.50
N ALA A 356 -10.50 -22.03 -4.38
CA ALA A 356 -9.58 -20.89 -4.31
C ALA A 356 -9.88 -19.92 -3.15
N THR A 357 -11.16 -19.71 -2.83
CA THR A 357 -11.57 -18.68 -1.85
C THR A 357 -11.78 -19.22 -0.43
N GLY A 358 -12.24 -20.47 -0.30
CA GLY A 358 -12.72 -21.05 0.97
C GLY A 358 -14.09 -20.53 1.42
N LEU A 359 -14.76 -19.70 0.62
CA LEU A 359 -16.10 -19.17 0.93
C LEU A 359 -17.17 -20.27 0.83
N PRO A 360 -18.26 -20.21 1.62
CA PRO A 360 -19.35 -21.18 1.54
C PRO A 360 -20.24 -20.96 0.30
N ARG A 361 -20.95 -22.03 -0.12
CA ARG A 361 -21.87 -22.03 -1.26
C ARG A 361 -23.27 -21.56 -0.87
N ILE A 362 -23.83 -20.61 -1.62
CA ILE A 362 -25.21 -20.11 -1.43
C ILE A 362 -26.11 -20.60 -2.57
N HIS A 363 -26.94 -21.59 -2.29
CA HIS A 363 -27.88 -22.18 -3.28
C HIS A 363 -29.11 -21.27 -3.57
N ASN A 364 -29.26 -20.13 -2.87
CA ASN A 364 -30.37 -19.19 -3.03
C ASN A 364 -30.12 -18.19 -4.18
N ILE A 365 -30.48 -18.59 -5.39
CA ILE A 365 -30.32 -17.79 -6.62
C ILE A 365 -31.57 -16.95 -6.89
N THR A 366 -31.38 -15.67 -7.20
CA THR A 366 -32.49 -14.75 -7.48
C THR A 366 -32.94 -14.83 -8.94
N ASN A 367 -34.18 -14.41 -9.22
CA ASN A 367 -34.69 -14.31 -10.59
C ASN A 367 -33.93 -13.28 -11.44
N ALA A 368 -33.28 -12.30 -10.80
CA ALA A 368 -32.46 -11.30 -11.48
C ALA A 368 -31.15 -11.89 -12.03
N MET A 369 -30.59 -12.92 -11.38
CA MET A 369 -29.43 -13.65 -11.89
C MET A 369 -29.80 -14.59 -13.05
N THR A 370 -30.88 -15.37 -12.92
CA THR A 370 -31.29 -16.33 -13.96
C THR A 370 -31.82 -15.67 -15.24
N HIS A 371 -32.31 -14.44 -15.13
CA HIS A 371 -32.76 -13.60 -16.25
C HIS A 371 -31.97 -12.28 -16.35
N TYR A 372 -30.66 -12.32 -16.05
CA TYR A 372 -29.82 -11.13 -16.05
C TYR A 372 -29.79 -10.43 -17.41
N ARG A 373 -29.76 -9.09 -17.38
CA ARG A 373 -30.12 -8.21 -18.51
C ARG A 373 -29.34 -8.48 -19.80
N SER A 374 -28.07 -8.87 -19.68
CA SER A 374 -27.16 -9.09 -20.81
C SER A 374 -27.46 -10.37 -21.59
N TRP A 375 -28.28 -11.29 -21.05
CA TRP A 375 -28.59 -12.58 -21.67
C TRP A 375 -29.22 -12.45 -23.06
N SER A 376 -30.06 -11.43 -23.26
CA SER A 376 -30.74 -11.13 -24.53
C SER A 376 -29.87 -10.42 -25.57
N TYR A 377 -28.64 -10.05 -25.22
CA TYR A 377 -27.72 -9.31 -26.08
C TYR A 377 -26.52 -10.16 -26.52
N VAL A 378 -26.03 -11.04 -25.65
CA VAL A 378 -25.00 -12.05 -25.98
C VAL A 378 -25.58 -13.13 -26.90
N SER A 379 -24.88 -13.49 -27.98
CA SER A 379 -25.29 -14.54 -28.93
C SER A 379 -25.65 -15.83 -28.20
N SER A 380 -26.80 -16.45 -28.50
CA SER A 380 -27.24 -17.70 -27.86
C SER A 380 -26.23 -18.86 -27.97
N SER A 381 -25.30 -18.79 -28.92
CA SER A 381 -24.19 -19.75 -29.08
C SER A 381 -23.06 -19.63 -28.06
N THR A 382 -22.96 -18.52 -27.32
CA THR A 382 -21.90 -18.29 -26.32
C THR A 382 -22.31 -18.82 -24.93
N PRO A 383 -21.50 -19.70 -24.31
CA PRO A 383 -21.65 -20.12 -22.91
C PRO A 383 -21.60 -18.91 -21.97
N ARG A 384 -22.54 -18.79 -21.02
CA ARG A 384 -22.55 -17.65 -20.08
C ARG A 384 -22.96 -17.96 -18.65
N ALA A 385 -22.38 -17.22 -17.72
CA ALA A 385 -22.72 -17.22 -16.30
C ALA A 385 -22.70 -15.80 -15.70
N ILE A 386 -23.34 -15.63 -14.54
CA ILE A 386 -23.16 -14.50 -13.61
C ILE A 386 -22.66 -15.05 -12.28
N VAL A 387 -21.74 -14.34 -11.63
CA VAL A 387 -21.31 -14.58 -10.25
C VAL A 387 -21.76 -13.43 -9.34
N GLU A 388 -22.21 -13.76 -8.14
CA GLU A 388 -22.21 -12.89 -6.98
C GLU A 388 -21.05 -13.39 -6.09
N MET A 389 -19.95 -12.63 -6.06
CA MET A 389 -18.64 -13.09 -5.54
C MET A 389 -18.62 -13.38 -4.04
N GLY A 390 -19.51 -12.73 -3.31
CA GLY A 390 -19.64 -12.72 -1.86
C GLY A 390 -20.53 -11.55 -1.46
N TYR A 391 -20.83 -11.43 -0.17
CA TYR A 391 -21.62 -10.34 0.37
C TYR A 391 -20.73 -9.18 0.84
N LEU A 392 -21.10 -7.94 0.52
CA LEU A 392 -20.45 -6.71 1.00
C LEU A 392 -20.69 -6.42 2.51
N SER A 393 -20.82 -7.48 3.31
CA SER A 393 -20.99 -7.53 4.76
C SER A 393 -19.86 -8.34 5.40
N GLU A 394 -20.00 -9.66 5.45
CA GLU A 394 -19.06 -10.57 6.12
C GLU A 394 -17.86 -10.91 5.20
N ASP A 395 -18.10 -11.04 3.89
CA ASP A 395 -17.06 -11.38 2.90
C ASP A 395 -16.21 -10.16 2.47
N ILE A 396 -16.42 -8.99 3.10
CA ILE A 396 -15.79 -7.73 2.69
C ILE A 396 -14.27 -7.77 2.66
N VAL A 397 -13.63 -8.57 3.53
CA VAL A 397 -12.17 -8.78 3.52
C VAL A 397 -11.74 -9.59 2.30
N ALA A 398 -12.52 -10.57 1.87
CA ALA A 398 -12.23 -11.30 0.63
C ALA A 398 -12.37 -10.37 -0.59
N LEU A 399 -13.46 -9.59 -0.63
CA LEU A 399 -13.80 -8.65 -1.70
C LEU A 399 -12.85 -7.44 -1.80
N THR A 400 -12.04 -7.13 -0.77
CA THR A 400 -11.15 -5.94 -0.77
C THR A 400 -9.67 -6.24 -0.48
N GLN A 401 -9.32 -7.42 0.06
CA GLN A 401 -7.93 -7.73 0.45
C GLN A 401 -7.44 -9.10 -0.08
N ARG A 402 -8.34 -10.01 -0.48
CA ARG A 402 -7.99 -11.30 -1.10
C ARG A 402 -8.54 -11.46 -2.52
N GLN A 403 -8.68 -10.36 -3.24
CA GLN A 403 -9.21 -10.33 -4.61
C GLN A 403 -8.44 -11.23 -5.59
N ASP A 404 -7.14 -11.44 -5.39
CA ASP A 404 -6.34 -12.34 -6.23
C ASP A 404 -6.81 -13.81 -6.11
N ASP A 405 -7.33 -14.22 -4.96
CA ASP A 405 -7.91 -15.56 -4.77
C ASP A 405 -9.29 -15.68 -5.44
N LEU A 406 -10.10 -14.60 -5.39
CA LEU A 406 -11.35 -14.52 -6.14
C LEU A 406 -11.08 -14.63 -7.64
N ALA A 407 -10.08 -13.88 -8.12
CA ALA A 407 -9.69 -13.84 -9.52
C ALA A 407 -9.13 -15.18 -10.02
N ARG A 408 -8.26 -15.82 -9.23
CA ARG A 408 -7.75 -17.18 -9.53
C ARG A 408 -8.89 -18.20 -9.57
N GLY A 409 -9.86 -18.11 -8.66
CA GLY A 409 -11.04 -18.98 -8.65
C GLY A 409 -11.89 -18.87 -9.93
N LEU A 410 -12.14 -17.65 -10.41
CA LEU A 410 -12.90 -17.41 -11.64
C LEU A 410 -12.10 -17.80 -12.89
N ALA A 411 -10.82 -17.44 -12.97
CA ALA A 411 -9.95 -17.80 -14.09
C ALA A 411 -9.79 -19.33 -14.21
N ASN A 412 -9.53 -20.03 -13.11
CA ASN A 412 -9.40 -21.48 -13.11
C ASN A 412 -10.71 -22.19 -13.51
N GLY A 413 -11.86 -21.68 -13.07
CA GLY A 413 -13.17 -22.21 -13.48
C GLY A 413 -13.44 -22.03 -14.98
N ILE A 414 -12.96 -20.93 -15.57
CA ILE A 414 -13.01 -20.69 -17.02
C ILE A 414 -12.07 -21.65 -17.77
N LEU A 415 -10.83 -21.82 -17.33
CA LEU A 415 -9.85 -22.72 -17.97
C LEU A 415 -10.35 -24.18 -17.97
N ILE A 416 -10.83 -24.67 -16.82
CA ILE A 416 -11.44 -26.01 -16.69
C ILE A 416 -12.61 -26.19 -17.67
N PHE A 417 -13.45 -25.16 -17.85
CA PHE A 417 -14.57 -25.21 -18.81
C PHE A 417 -14.09 -25.31 -20.27
N LEU A 418 -13.00 -24.61 -20.61
CA LEU A 418 -12.40 -24.61 -21.95
C LEU A 418 -11.69 -25.92 -22.28
N GLY A 419 -11.47 -26.79 -21.28
CA GLY A 419 -10.74 -28.06 -21.41
C GLY A 419 -9.23 -27.92 -21.15
N GLU A 420 -8.82 -26.80 -20.55
CA GLU A 420 -7.42 -26.45 -20.28
C GLU A 420 -7.09 -26.68 -18.80
N GLN A 421 -5.85 -27.04 -18.50
CA GLN A 421 -5.42 -27.20 -17.11
C GLN A 421 -5.18 -25.81 -16.50
N PRO A 422 -5.83 -25.45 -15.38
CA PRO A 422 -5.45 -24.25 -14.63
C PRO A 422 -4.03 -24.42 -14.07
N GLY A 423 -3.23 -23.36 -14.09
CA GLY A 423 -1.89 -23.33 -13.49
C GLY A 423 -1.94 -23.29 -11.97
N THR A 424 -2.32 -24.43 -11.39
CA THR A 424 -2.28 -24.80 -9.98
C THR A 424 -2.24 -26.35 -9.96
N GLY A 425 -1.22 -26.92 -10.59
CA GLY A 425 -1.11 -28.35 -10.84
C GLY A 425 -0.28 -28.72 -12.09
N ASP A 426 1.04 -28.64 -11.99
CA ASP A 426 1.88 -29.72 -12.51
C ASP A 426 1.83 -30.93 -11.53
N SER A 427 2.78 -31.87 -11.58
CA SER A 427 2.80 -33.00 -10.62
C SER A 427 3.55 -32.69 -9.31
N GLU A 428 4.14 -31.50 -9.22
CA GLU A 428 5.01 -31.03 -8.17
C GLU A 428 4.22 -30.15 -7.17
N ASP A 429 3.10 -29.59 -7.63
CA ASP A 429 2.21 -28.65 -6.94
C ASP A 429 1.40 -29.20 -5.73
N GLU A 430 0.95 -28.29 -4.86
CA GLU A 430 0.20 -28.50 -3.60
C GLU A 430 0.86 -29.47 -2.58
N GLN A 431 2.13 -29.83 -2.77
CA GLN A 431 2.87 -30.74 -1.88
C GLN A 431 3.23 -30.10 -0.53
N VAL A 432 3.18 -30.91 0.54
CA VAL A 432 3.70 -30.55 1.87
C VAL A 432 5.17 -30.97 1.95
N ILE A 433 6.07 -30.01 2.15
CA ILE A 433 7.51 -30.22 2.24
C ILE A 433 7.90 -30.39 3.72
N THR A 434 8.53 -31.51 4.05
CA THR A 434 9.16 -31.69 5.37
C THR A 434 10.54 -31.02 5.38
N PRO A 435 10.96 -30.31 6.45
CA PRO A 435 12.32 -29.79 6.56
C PRO A 435 13.39 -30.87 6.31
N GLY A 436 14.45 -30.52 5.60
CA GLY A 436 15.46 -31.44 5.06
C GLY A 436 15.13 -32.00 3.65
N GLN A 437 13.88 -31.93 3.20
CA GLN A 437 13.49 -32.36 1.86
C GLN A 437 13.91 -31.35 0.79
N THR A 438 14.27 -31.87 -0.38
CA THR A 438 14.45 -31.10 -1.63
C THR A 438 13.37 -31.51 -2.61
N ILE A 439 12.61 -30.54 -3.12
CA ILE A 439 11.75 -30.67 -4.29
C ILE A 439 12.51 -30.14 -5.51
N ASN A 440 12.31 -30.74 -6.67
CA ASN A 440 12.66 -30.12 -7.96
C ASN A 440 11.33 -29.73 -8.63
N GLY A 441 11.27 -28.58 -9.27
CA GLY A 441 10.08 -28.09 -9.99
C GLY A 441 10.47 -27.23 -11.18
N VAL A 442 9.49 -26.77 -11.96
CA VAL A 442 9.71 -26.00 -13.19
C VAL A 442 8.66 -24.90 -13.32
N ILE A 443 9.09 -23.64 -13.37
CA ILE A 443 8.20 -22.54 -13.79
C ILE A 443 7.96 -22.72 -15.30
N ASN A 444 6.80 -23.26 -15.67
CA ASN A 444 6.51 -23.74 -17.03
C ASN A 444 6.17 -22.61 -18.00
N GLU A 445 5.55 -21.54 -17.49
CA GLU A 445 5.24 -20.31 -18.20
C GLU A 445 5.58 -19.10 -17.33
N LYS A 446 5.83 -17.93 -17.92
CA LYS A 446 6.13 -16.70 -17.17
C LYS A 446 5.15 -16.33 -16.07
N ALA A 447 3.89 -16.75 -16.20
CA ALA A 447 2.83 -16.46 -15.25
C ALA A 447 2.69 -17.49 -14.11
N ASP A 448 3.40 -18.61 -14.18
CA ASP A 448 3.25 -19.77 -13.29
C ASP A 448 3.58 -19.45 -11.82
N ILE A 449 2.91 -20.16 -10.90
CA ILE A 449 3.04 -19.97 -9.44
C ILE A 449 2.89 -21.30 -8.71
N ASP A 450 3.94 -22.10 -8.77
CA ASP A 450 4.11 -23.35 -8.04
C ASP A 450 3.92 -23.11 -6.53
N THR A 451 2.96 -23.80 -5.95
CA THR A 451 2.40 -23.58 -4.61
C THR A 451 2.64 -24.80 -3.73
N PHE A 452 3.49 -24.61 -2.71
CA PHE A 452 3.84 -25.65 -1.75
C PHE A 452 3.33 -25.30 -0.35
N TYR A 453 3.39 -26.26 0.56
CA TYR A 453 3.06 -26.08 1.96
C TYR A 453 4.19 -26.53 2.87
N VAL A 454 4.25 -25.94 4.06
CA VAL A 454 5.04 -26.46 5.18
C VAL A 454 4.17 -26.43 6.43
N ASP A 455 4.13 -27.53 7.17
CA ASP A 455 3.56 -27.56 8.51
C ASP A 455 4.64 -27.12 9.49
N ALA A 456 4.34 -26.08 10.28
CA ALA A 456 5.27 -25.49 11.23
C ALA A 456 4.60 -25.27 12.59
N HIS A 457 5.34 -25.42 13.67
CA HIS A 457 4.90 -25.13 15.03
C HIS A 457 5.19 -23.67 15.43
N ALA A 458 4.55 -23.21 16.51
CA ALA A 458 4.77 -21.87 17.06
C ALA A 458 6.14 -21.80 17.76
N GLY A 459 7.18 -21.44 17.01
CA GLY A 459 8.57 -21.32 17.46
C GLY A 459 9.57 -21.55 16.33
N ASP A 460 9.24 -22.48 15.41
CA ASP A 460 10.12 -22.98 14.36
C ASP A 460 10.80 -21.85 13.58
N ILE A 461 12.08 -22.04 13.27
CA ILE A 461 12.84 -21.16 12.38
C ILE A 461 13.19 -21.96 11.13
N MET A 462 12.62 -21.58 9.98
CA MET A 462 12.91 -22.26 8.72
C MET A 462 13.47 -21.30 7.66
N SER A 463 14.46 -21.80 6.94
CA SER A 463 15.10 -21.23 5.77
C SER A 463 14.56 -21.95 4.52
N ILE A 464 13.77 -21.23 3.73
CA ILE A 464 13.18 -21.69 2.48
C ILE A 464 14.01 -21.10 1.33
N GLU A 465 14.53 -21.96 0.45
CA GLU A 465 15.41 -21.55 -0.65
C GLU A 465 14.91 -22.05 -2.02
N LEU A 466 14.67 -21.11 -2.93
CA LEU A 466 14.34 -21.34 -4.32
C LEU A 466 15.60 -21.15 -5.18
N ASN A 467 16.19 -22.27 -5.61
CA ASN A 467 17.46 -22.34 -6.32
C ASN A 467 17.24 -22.74 -7.80
N PRO A 468 17.31 -21.83 -8.79
CA PRO A 468 17.35 -22.21 -10.20
C PRO A 468 18.43 -23.25 -10.50
N THR A 469 18.19 -24.16 -11.44
CA THR A 469 19.21 -25.12 -11.88
C THR A 469 20.24 -24.46 -12.81
N THR A 470 21.39 -25.09 -13.03
CA THR A 470 22.53 -24.52 -13.79
C THR A 470 22.21 -24.16 -15.25
N GLU A 471 21.15 -24.73 -15.83
CA GLU A 471 20.68 -24.46 -17.20
C GLU A 471 19.36 -23.64 -17.23
N SER A 472 18.92 -23.15 -16.07
CA SER A 472 17.65 -22.43 -15.92
C SER A 472 17.80 -20.94 -16.23
N ASN A 473 16.82 -20.38 -16.94
CA ASN A 473 16.71 -18.94 -17.18
C ASN A 473 15.87 -18.23 -16.09
N LEU A 474 15.39 -18.95 -15.08
CA LEU A 474 14.51 -18.43 -14.05
C LEU A 474 15.21 -17.38 -13.18
N VAL A 475 14.64 -16.17 -13.15
CA VAL A 475 14.88 -15.16 -12.11
C VAL A 475 13.93 -15.46 -10.96
N PRO A 476 14.39 -16.06 -9.84
CA PRO A 476 13.52 -16.67 -8.85
C PRO A 476 12.86 -15.62 -7.96
N TYR A 477 11.56 -15.76 -7.70
CA TYR A 477 10.83 -14.97 -6.71
C TYR A 477 10.03 -15.91 -5.82
N LEU A 478 10.31 -15.83 -4.52
CA LEU A 478 9.76 -16.70 -3.49
C LEU A 478 8.88 -15.87 -2.57
N ARG A 479 7.72 -16.40 -2.19
CA ARG A 479 6.79 -15.81 -1.22
C ARG A 479 6.37 -16.83 -0.17
N LEU A 480 6.09 -16.35 1.04
CA LEU A 480 5.60 -17.13 2.17
C LEU A 480 4.38 -16.44 2.78
N TYR A 481 3.30 -17.20 2.97
CA TYR A 481 2.02 -16.73 3.50
C TYR A 481 1.62 -17.50 4.76
N ALA A 482 1.01 -16.79 5.69
CA ALA A 482 0.37 -17.33 6.88
C ALA A 482 -0.96 -18.06 6.57
N PRO A 483 -1.50 -18.85 7.52
CA PRO A 483 -2.71 -19.67 7.30
C PRO A 483 -3.99 -18.87 7.04
N ASP A 484 -4.00 -17.57 7.37
CA ASP A 484 -5.06 -16.60 7.07
C ASP A 484 -4.99 -16.05 5.63
N GLY A 485 -3.94 -16.41 4.87
CA GLY A 485 -3.65 -15.91 3.54
C GLY A 485 -2.77 -14.66 3.51
N LYS A 486 -2.33 -14.12 4.66
CA LYS A 486 -1.48 -12.93 4.72
C LYS A 486 -0.06 -13.23 4.26
N LEU A 487 0.49 -12.45 3.34
CA LEU A 487 1.91 -12.50 2.99
C LEU A 487 2.77 -12.10 4.21
N ILE A 488 3.69 -12.96 4.62
CA ILE A 488 4.60 -12.71 5.77
C ILE A 488 6.06 -12.52 5.38
N ALA A 489 6.51 -13.06 4.24
CA ALA A 489 7.84 -12.81 3.70
C ALA A 489 7.88 -12.98 2.18
N HIS A 490 8.83 -12.32 1.51
CA HIS A 490 9.16 -12.56 0.11
C HIS A 490 10.64 -12.25 -0.17
N ASN A 491 11.20 -12.81 -1.24
CA ASN A 491 12.57 -12.53 -1.69
C ASN A 491 12.72 -12.79 -3.20
N ASP A 492 13.55 -12.00 -3.89
CA ASP A 492 13.62 -11.96 -5.37
C ASP A 492 14.99 -12.35 -5.96
N GLY A 493 15.91 -12.82 -5.11
CA GLY A 493 17.21 -13.38 -5.51
C GLY A 493 18.16 -12.46 -6.27
N SER A 494 17.86 -11.17 -6.37
CA SER A 494 18.52 -10.16 -7.23
C SER A 494 20.03 -10.00 -7.02
N THR A 495 20.58 -10.43 -5.87
CA THR A 495 22.03 -10.36 -5.56
C THR A 495 22.77 -11.69 -5.65
N ALA A 496 22.09 -12.82 -5.87
CA ALA A 496 22.70 -14.16 -5.82
C ALA A 496 22.16 -15.18 -6.86
N GLY A 497 21.18 -14.80 -7.70
CA GLY A 497 20.52 -15.71 -8.64
C GLY A 497 19.65 -16.78 -7.98
N LYS A 498 19.30 -16.59 -6.70
CA LYS A 498 18.62 -17.56 -5.82
C LYS A 498 17.76 -16.80 -4.82
N ALA A 499 16.49 -17.13 -4.69
CA ALA A 499 15.62 -16.48 -3.70
C ALA A 499 15.61 -17.24 -2.37
N LYS A 500 15.76 -16.53 -1.26
CA LYS A 500 15.82 -17.12 0.09
C LYS A 500 14.97 -16.33 1.09
N ILE A 501 14.12 -17.05 1.81
CA ILE A 501 13.37 -16.56 2.97
C ILE A 501 13.91 -17.28 4.21
N VAL A 502 14.19 -16.55 5.29
CA VAL A 502 14.36 -17.12 6.63
C VAL A 502 13.28 -16.52 7.50
N ASN A 503 12.44 -17.35 8.12
CA ASN A 503 11.25 -16.92 8.84
C ASN A 503 11.08 -17.69 10.15
N THR A 504 10.55 -17.03 11.19
CA THR A 504 9.98 -17.72 12.35
C THR A 504 8.48 -17.91 12.18
N PHE A 505 7.99 -19.09 12.49
CA PHE A 505 6.58 -19.43 12.47
C PHE A 505 5.97 -19.20 13.86
N TRP A 506 4.91 -18.38 13.92
CA TRP A 506 4.36 -17.86 15.18
C TRP A 506 3.08 -18.58 15.65
N HIS A 507 2.55 -19.48 14.82
CA HIS A 507 1.35 -20.27 15.10
C HIS A 507 1.59 -21.70 14.63
N THR A 508 1.12 -22.69 15.39
CA THR A 508 1.17 -24.10 14.96
C THR A 508 0.12 -24.35 13.88
N ALA A 509 0.54 -24.36 12.62
CA ALA A 509 -0.34 -24.37 11.46
C ALA A 509 0.40 -24.71 10.15
N ARG A 510 -0.38 -24.87 9.07
CA ARG A 510 0.12 -24.99 7.70
C ARG A 510 0.33 -23.62 7.06
N TYR A 511 1.55 -23.36 6.60
CA TYR A 511 1.93 -22.15 5.86
C TYR A 511 2.07 -22.45 4.37
N LYS A 512 1.74 -21.46 3.52
CA LYS A 512 1.80 -21.58 2.05
C LYS A 512 3.06 -20.90 1.50
N ILE A 513 3.78 -21.60 0.66
CA ILE A 513 4.95 -21.13 -0.10
C ILE A 513 4.51 -20.96 -1.56
N GLU A 514 4.89 -19.86 -2.21
CA GLU A 514 4.76 -19.71 -3.66
C GLU A 514 6.15 -19.50 -4.27
N ALA A 515 6.54 -20.36 -5.21
CA ALA A 515 7.69 -20.20 -6.09
C ALA A 515 7.20 -19.71 -7.46
N ARG A 516 7.90 -18.73 -8.06
CA ARG A 516 7.50 -18.11 -9.34
C ARG A 516 8.66 -17.34 -9.97
N SER A 517 8.47 -16.85 -11.20
CA SER A 517 9.34 -15.81 -11.76
C SER A 517 9.16 -14.47 -11.07
N ASN A 518 10.26 -13.78 -10.81
CA ASN A 518 10.27 -12.34 -10.54
C ASN A 518 9.67 -11.59 -11.74
N TRP A 519 8.84 -10.58 -11.48
CA TRP A 519 8.12 -9.76 -12.48
C TRP A 519 7.44 -10.50 -13.65
N GLN A 520 7.19 -11.82 -13.54
CA GLN A 520 6.76 -12.68 -14.67
C GLN A 520 7.68 -12.56 -15.91
N ALA A 521 8.98 -12.34 -15.69
CA ALA A 521 9.97 -12.09 -16.74
C ALA A 521 10.54 -13.36 -17.39
N SER A 522 10.53 -14.50 -16.69
CA SER A 522 11.36 -15.68 -16.98
C SER A 522 10.65 -17.02 -16.70
N GLU A 523 11.27 -18.12 -17.14
CA GLU A 523 10.80 -19.50 -17.07
C GLU A 523 12.00 -20.43 -16.74
N GLY A 524 11.75 -21.61 -16.17
CA GLY A 524 12.78 -22.64 -16.01
C GLY A 524 12.76 -23.45 -14.72
N ALA A 525 13.61 -24.49 -14.71
CA ALA A 525 13.71 -25.46 -13.61
C ALA A 525 14.41 -24.92 -12.36
N TYR A 526 14.06 -25.45 -11.19
CA TYR A 526 14.63 -25.08 -9.91
C TYR A 526 14.64 -26.25 -8.91
N GLN A 527 15.31 -26.03 -7.77
CA GLN A 527 15.21 -26.83 -6.55
C GLN A 527 14.67 -25.96 -5.41
N LEU A 528 13.55 -26.37 -4.81
CA LEU A 528 13.00 -25.77 -3.60
C LEU A 528 13.43 -26.60 -2.39
N LYS A 529 14.00 -25.94 -1.38
CA LYS A 529 14.54 -26.60 -0.18
C LYS A 529 14.05 -25.90 1.07
N VAL A 530 13.66 -26.67 2.07
CA VAL A 530 13.29 -26.17 3.40
C VAL A 530 14.29 -26.74 4.40
N TYR A 531 14.95 -25.86 5.17
CA TYR A 531 15.86 -26.20 6.25
C TYR A 531 15.31 -25.60 7.56
N GLY A 532 15.40 -26.28 8.70
CA GLY A 532 14.92 -25.78 9.99
C GLY A 532 14.64 -26.91 10.98
N SER A 533 14.42 -26.59 12.25
CA SER A 533 14.09 -27.57 13.29
C SER A 533 12.68 -28.11 13.13
N SER A 534 12.54 -29.28 12.48
CA SER A 534 11.29 -30.05 12.45
C SER A 534 11.10 -30.83 13.75
N SER A 535 10.77 -30.12 14.84
CA SER A 535 10.20 -30.65 16.10
C SER A 535 10.93 -31.77 16.87
N ASP A 536 12.10 -32.25 16.42
CA ASP A 536 12.87 -33.34 17.06
C ASP A 536 13.97 -32.85 18.01
N ASP A 537 14.19 -31.53 18.13
CA ASP A 537 15.06 -30.99 19.19
C ASP A 537 14.28 -30.91 20.52
N PRO A 538 14.79 -31.50 21.62
CA PRO A 538 14.08 -31.54 22.89
C PRO A 538 14.18 -30.22 23.70
N ASP A 539 15.09 -29.32 23.34
CA ASP A 539 15.36 -28.05 24.03
C ASP A 539 14.48 -26.89 23.55
N ASP A 540 13.98 -26.99 22.32
CA ASP A 540 13.20 -25.97 21.65
C ASP A 540 11.79 -25.73 22.28
N GLY A 541 11.28 -24.52 22.16
CA GLY A 541 9.94 -24.10 22.61
C GLY A 541 9.70 -24.04 24.13
N ARG A 542 10.74 -24.22 24.97
CA ARG A 542 10.60 -24.31 26.44
C ARG A 542 10.25 -22.98 27.10
N TRP A 543 9.42 -23.03 28.16
CA TRP A 543 9.07 -21.86 28.98
C TRP A 543 10.03 -21.65 30.15
N LEU A 544 10.66 -20.48 30.20
CA LEU A 544 11.46 -20.01 31.34
C LEU A 544 10.56 -19.37 32.40
N SER A 545 10.70 -19.80 33.64
CA SER A 545 10.09 -19.12 34.81
C SER A 545 11.10 -18.20 35.48
N TYR A 546 10.64 -17.05 36.00
CA TYR A 546 11.51 -16.10 36.70
C TYR A 546 12.19 -16.75 37.92
N GLY A 547 13.52 -16.65 37.99
CA GLY A 547 14.34 -17.27 39.03
C GLY A 547 14.52 -18.78 38.87
N GLN A 548 14.22 -19.36 37.70
CA GLN A 548 14.54 -20.74 37.33
C GLN A 548 15.54 -20.79 36.17
N SER A 549 16.28 -21.89 36.11
CA SER A 549 17.29 -22.16 35.08
C SER A 549 17.02 -23.49 34.39
N HIS A 550 17.28 -23.55 33.10
CA HIS A 550 17.12 -24.75 32.26
C HIS A 550 18.45 -25.06 31.57
N SER A 551 18.74 -26.34 31.33
CA SER A 551 19.88 -26.75 30.50
C SER A 551 19.45 -26.87 29.04
N GLY A 552 20.34 -26.55 28.12
CA GLY A 552 20.17 -26.78 26.69
C GLY A 552 21.49 -27.08 25.99
N SER A 553 21.45 -27.43 24.70
CA SER A 553 22.61 -27.86 23.93
C SER A 553 22.54 -27.49 22.45
N ILE A 554 23.42 -26.57 22.04
CA ILE A 554 23.63 -26.22 20.63
C ILE A 554 24.27 -27.44 19.95
N SER A 555 23.46 -28.22 19.25
CA SER A 555 23.79 -29.55 18.72
C SER A 555 24.62 -29.48 17.43
N ASN A 556 24.40 -28.46 16.60
CA ASN A 556 25.20 -28.20 15.40
C ASN A 556 25.49 -26.71 15.16
N THR A 557 26.49 -26.40 14.35
CA THR A 557 26.76 -25.01 13.92
C THR A 557 25.57 -24.48 13.13
N GLY A 558 24.93 -23.41 13.62
CA GLY A 558 23.71 -22.82 13.04
C GLY A 558 22.42 -23.14 13.79
N ASP A 559 22.50 -23.96 14.83
CA ASP A 559 21.41 -24.31 15.73
C ASP A 559 20.97 -23.13 16.63
N ARG A 560 19.70 -23.13 17.06
CA ARG A 560 19.00 -21.95 17.62
C ARG A 560 17.84 -22.33 18.54
N ASP A 561 18.10 -22.40 19.83
CA ASP A 561 17.13 -22.86 20.81
C ASP A 561 16.20 -21.72 21.24
N VAL A 562 14.89 -21.92 21.08
CA VAL A 562 13.85 -20.90 21.29
C VAL A 562 13.14 -21.08 22.63
N TYR A 563 13.22 -20.06 23.47
CA TYR A 563 12.62 -20.04 24.81
C TYR A 563 11.57 -18.93 24.94
N TYR A 564 10.59 -19.13 25.84
CA TYR A 564 9.51 -18.18 26.10
C TYR A 564 9.41 -17.76 27.57
N PHE A 565 9.05 -16.51 27.83
CA PHE A 565 8.64 -16.07 29.18
C PHE A 565 7.56 -14.98 29.14
N SER A 566 6.79 -14.85 30.22
CA SER A 566 5.73 -13.83 30.33
C SER A 566 6.30 -12.50 30.82
N GLY A 567 6.38 -11.51 29.93
CA GLY A 567 6.90 -10.18 30.18
C GLY A 567 5.83 -9.12 30.46
N VAL A 568 6.22 -8.06 31.16
CA VAL A 568 5.35 -6.97 31.61
C VAL A 568 6.03 -5.64 31.29
N LYS A 569 5.28 -4.66 30.76
CA LYS A 569 5.83 -3.37 30.35
C LYS A 569 6.55 -2.65 31.50
N GLY A 570 7.66 -1.99 31.18
CA GLY A 570 8.48 -1.26 32.16
C GLY A 570 9.20 -2.14 33.20
N ARG A 571 9.04 -3.48 33.16
CA ARG A 571 9.81 -4.40 34.00
C ARG A 571 11.21 -4.55 33.42
N ILE A 572 12.22 -4.43 34.27
CA ILE A 572 13.59 -4.81 33.89
C ILE A 572 13.72 -6.32 34.08
N VAL A 573 14.24 -7.02 33.08
CA VAL A 573 14.61 -8.44 33.16
C VAL A 573 16.11 -8.62 32.99
N THR A 574 16.63 -9.72 33.53
CA THR A 574 17.99 -10.18 33.30
C THR A 574 17.93 -11.58 32.72
N ILE A 575 18.65 -11.83 31.62
CA ILE A 575 18.68 -13.11 30.91
C ILE A 575 20.13 -13.54 30.79
N ARG A 576 20.43 -14.83 31.05
CA ARG A 576 21.79 -15.38 31.00
C ARG A 576 21.84 -16.65 30.18
N MET A 577 22.94 -16.87 29.45
CA MET A 577 23.27 -18.11 28.76
C MET A 577 24.73 -18.47 29.08
N ASN A 578 24.90 -19.26 30.12
CA ASN A 578 26.21 -19.67 30.62
C ASN A 578 26.60 -21.02 30.01
N LYS A 579 27.76 -21.14 29.36
CA LYS A 579 28.29 -22.42 28.91
C LYS A 579 28.49 -23.37 30.10
N SER A 580 28.28 -24.66 29.86
CA SER A 580 28.54 -25.70 30.86
C SER A 580 30.03 -26.00 30.96
N ASP A 581 30.51 -26.45 32.13
CA ASP A 581 31.92 -26.80 32.38
C ASP A 581 32.50 -27.81 31.36
N ASN A 582 31.64 -28.67 30.79
CA ASN A 582 32.01 -29.66 29.78
C ASN A 582 32.12 -29.09 28.34
N SER A 583 31.79 -27.81 28.14
CA SER A 583 31.67 -27.13 26.84
C SER A 583 32.47 -25.82 26.80
N PRO A 584 33.76 -25.80 27.20
CA PRO A 584 34.53 -24.56 27.43
C PRO A 584 34.74 -23.70 26.17
N ASN A 585 34.63 -24.31 24.99
CA ASN A 585 34.78 -23.67 23.69
C ASN A 585 33.48 -23.04 23.15
N LEU A 586 32.34 -23.25 23.81
CA LEU A 586 31.08 -22.60 23.44
C LEU A 586 31.25 -21.09 23.52
N ASP A 587 30.72 -20.41 22.52
CA ASP A 587 30.74 -18.95 22.39
C ASP A 587 29.28 -18.49 22.36
N SER A 588 28.71 -18.18 23.54
CA SER A 588 27.26 -17.97 23.71
C SER A 588 26.75 -16.76 22.92
N PHE A 589 25.46 -16.76 22.60
CA PHE A 589 24.78 -15.61 22.02
C PHE A 589 23.28 -15.63 22.37
N LEU A 590 22.79 -14.54 22.94
CA LEU A 590 21.38 -14.32 23.25
C LEU A 590 20.77 -13.22 22.39
N GLU A 591 19.54 -13.44 21.90
CA GLU A 591 18.69 -12.41 21.33
C GLU A 591 17.35 -12.35 22.10
N LEU A 592 16.96 -11.16 22.58
CA LEU A 592 15.61 -10.92 23.14
C LEU A 592 14.69 -10.35 22.06
N TRP A 593 13.52 -10.95 21.92
CA TRP A 593 12.48 -10.60 20.95
C TRP A 593 11.15 -10.32 21.66
N ASP A 594 10.44 -9.30 21.21
CA ASP A 594 9.19 -8.84 21.82
C ASP A 594 7.93 -9.57 21.31
N PRO A 595 6.77 -9.44 22.00
CA PRO A 595 5.52 -10.12 21.64
C PRO A 595 4.97 -9.86 20.23
N ASN A 596 5.50 -8.87 19.49
CA ASN A 596 5.13 -8.58 18.11
C ASN A 596 6.20 -9.04 17.11
N GLY A 597 7.24 -9.75 17.56
CA GLY A 597 8.30 -10.31 16.73
C GLY A 597 9.45 -9.34 16.40
N VAL A 598 9.61 -8.24 17.12
CA VAL A 598 10.74 -7.30 16.94
C VAL A 598 11.91 -7.69 17.85
N LYS A 599 13.15 -7.75 17.33
CA LYS A 599 14.36 -7.94 18.16
C LYS A 599 14.62 -6.65 18.94
N LEU A 600 14.87 -6.79 20.23
CA LEU A 600 15.03 -5.67 21.16
C LEU A 600 16.47 -5.43 21.59
N TYR A 601 17.22 -6.52 21.76
CA TYR A 601 18.58 -6.50 22.29
C TYR A 601 19.25 -7.85 22.05
N ASP A 602 20.57 -7.85 21.99
CA ASP A 602 21.39 -9.04 21.91
C ASP A 602 22.74 -8.86 22.61
N ASN A 603 23.33 -9.98 23.03
CA ASN A 603 24.64 -10.02 23.66
C ASN A 603 25.26 -11.42 23.54
N ASP A 604 26.59 -11.47 23.51
CA ASP A 604 27.45 -12.64 23.35
C ASP A 604 28.34 -12.90 24.58
N ASP A 605 29.14 -11.92 25.01
CA ASP A 605 30.18 -12.11 26.02
C ASP A 605 30.03 -11.25 27.29
N GLY A 606 28.91 -10.53 27.45
CA GLY A 606 28.67 -9.59 28.56
C GLY A 606 28.55 -10.24 29.94
N GLY A 607 28.47 -11.56 30.02
CA GLY A 607 28.56 -12.35 31.25
C GLY A 607 30.00 -12.73 31.63
N GLY A 608 30.99 -12.41 30.77
CA GLY A 608 32.39 -12.84 30.89
C GLY A 608 32.61 -14.28 30.42
N ASP A 609 33.84 -14.64 30.07
CA ASP A 609 34.23 -15.99 29.61
C ASP A 609 33.32 -16.56 28.48
N ARG A 610 32.93 -15.70 27.53
CA ARG A 610 32.01 -16.03 26.40
C ARG A 610 30.62 -16.52 26.83
N ASN A 611 30.13 -16.03 27.97
CA ASN A 611 28.76 -16.23 28.42
C ASN A 611 27.93 -14.97 28.13
N ALA A 612 26.73 -15.14 27.60
CA ALA A 612 25.87 -14.00 27.26
C ALA A 612 25.07 -13.52 28.48
N LEU A 613 25.03 -12.20 28.69
CA LEU A 613 24.26 -11.54 29.74
C LEU A 613 23.51 -10.34 29.14
N LEU A 614 22.18 -10.38 29.26
CA LEU A 614 21.29 -9.34 28.77
C LEU A 614 20.52 -8.77 29.96
N VAL A 615 20.52 -7.44 30.12
CA VAL A 615 19.70 -6.72 31.11
C VAL A 615 18.87 -5.68 30.35
N TYR A 616 17.55 -5.78 30.39
CA TYR A 616 16.70 -5.01 29.47
C TYR A 616 15.34 -4.60 30.06
N THR A 617 14.86 -3.41 29.72
CA THR A 617 13.56 -2.89 30.15
C THR A 617 12.49 -3.23 29.10
N LEU A 618 11.53 -4.08 29.45
CA LEU A 618 10.54 -4.59 28.52
C LEU A 618 9.59 -3.47 28.01
N PRO A 619 9.52 -3.19 26.69
CA PRO A 619 8.75 -2.06 26.17
C PRO A 619 7.23 -2.30 26.10
N ARG A 620 6.76 -3.53 26.33
CA ARG A 620 5.35 -3.93 26.31
C ARG A 620 5.09 -5.13 27.23
N SER A 621 3.82 -5.48 27.42
CA SER A 621 3.42 -6.72 28.13
C SER A 621 3.06 -7.79 27.10
N GLY A 622 3.33 -9.06 27.40
CA GLY A 622 3.03 -10.19 26.52
C GLY A 622 4.05 -11.32 26.66
N VAL A 623 3.99 -12.32 25.77
CA VAL A 623 4.99 -13.40 25.73
C VAL A 623 6.22 -12.90 24.98
N TYR A 624 7.36 -12.88 25.67
CA TYR A 624 8.66 -12.58 25.09
C TYR A 624 9.35 -13.86 24.67
N ARG A 625 10.14 -13.77 23.59
CA ARG A 625 10.94 -14.87 23.07
C ARG A 625 12.41 -14.57 23.30
N VAL A 626 13.14 -15.56 23.79
CA VAL A 626 14.60 -15.55 23.91
C VAL A 626 15.14 -16.57 22.92
N MET A 627 16.15 -16.20 22.14
CA MET A 627 16.82 -17.13 21.23
C MET A 627 18.26 -17.31 21.71
N ALA A 628 18.62 -18.55 22.07
CA ALA A 628 19.97 -18.95 22.41
C ALA A 628 20.63 -19.56 21.17
N ARG A 629 21.86 -19.14 20.86
CA ARG A 629 22.68 -19.72 19.78
C ARG A 629 24.15 -19.46 20.08
N THR A 630 25.04 -19.67 19.10
CA THR A 630 26.45 -19.28 19.23
C THR A 630 26.83 -18.04 18.41
N TYR A 631 27.88 -17.35 18.85
CA TYR A 631 28.47 -16.23 18.14
C TYR A 631 28.91 -16.65 16.74
N ASN A 632 28.47 -15.91 15.72
CA ASN A 632 28.61 -16.24 14.29
C ASN A 632 28.24 -17.69 13.90
N ASN A 633 27.45 -18.39 14.72
CA ASN A 633 27.13 -19.82 14.58
C ASN A 633 28.37 -20.75 14.60
N ALA A 634 29.49 -20.28 15.17
CA ALA A 634 30.82 -20.87 14.98
C ALA A 634 31.20 -21.98 15.98
N SER A 635 30.36 -22.28 16.96
CA SER A 635 30.62 -23.31 17.99
C SER A 635 29.35 -24.12 18.34
N THR A 636 29.54 -25.20 19.10
CA THR A 636 28.52 -26.12 19.62
C THR A 636 28.81 -26.48 21.07
N GLY A 637 27.82 -26.97 21.81
CA GLY A 637 27.98 -27.39 23.21
C GLY A 637 26.80 -27.06 24.12
N ASN A 638 26.91 -27.54 25.37
CA ASN A 638 25.88 -27.44 26.39
C ASN A 638 25.97 -26.13 27.18
N TYR A 639 24.83 -25.59 27.59
CA TYR A 639 24.72 -24.36 28.38
C TYR A 639 23.57 -24.42 29.39
N VAL A 640 23.47 -23.40 30.23
CA VAL A 640 22.38 -23.16 31.18
C VAL A 640 21.81 -21.76 30.94
N ILE A 641 20.51 -21.68 30.71
CA ILE A 641 19.76 -20.44 30.46
C ILE A 641 18.82 -20.11 31.62
N SER A 642 18.67 -18.83 31.96
CA SER A 642 17.72 -18.34 32.97
C SER A 642 17.16 -16.96 32.68
N VAL A 643 16.01 -16.64 33.28
CA VAL A 643 15.42 -15.29 33.30
C VAL A 643 15.13 -14.85 34.74
N ASP A 644 15.48 -13.61 35.08
CA ASP A 644 15.16 -12.92 36.32
C ASP A 644 14.39 -11.62 36.02
N ALA A 645 13.76 -11.03 37.04
CA ALA A 645 13.14 -9.71 36.92
C ALA A 645 13.40 -8.83 38.15
N VAL A 646 13.64 -7.54 37.90
CA VAL A 646 13.56 -6.49 38.92
C VAL A 646 12.08 -6.29 39.28
N GLN A 647 11.72 -6.52 40.54
CA GLN A 647 10.33 -6.40 40.99
C GLN A 647 9.93 -4.93 41.17
N ASN A 648 8.98 -4.45 40.37
CA ASN A 648 8.26 -3.21 40.70
C ASN A 648 7.53 -3.41 42.05
N PRO A 649 7.68 -2.49 43.02
CA PRO A 649 7.08 -2.65 44.34
C PRO A 649 5.55 -2.63 44.24
N ASN A 650 4.89 -3.63 44.84
CA ASN A 650 3.45 -3.61 45.04
C ASN A 650 3.09 -2.43 45.96
N LEU A 651 2.46 -1.40 45.39
CA LEU A 651 2.12 -0.16 46.08
C LEU A 651 1.08 -0.37 47.19
N ALA A 652 0.33 -1.49 47.18
CA ALA A 652 -0.57 -1.88 48.24
C ALA A 652 0.13 -2.57 49.43
N LYS A 653 1.35 -3.09 49.28
CA LYS A 653 1.96 -3.95 50.29
C LYS A 653 2.18 -3.22 51.63
N GLY A 654 1.63 -3.78 52.70
CA GLY A 654 1.70 -3.22 54.06
C GLY A 654 0.87 -1.95 54.27
N LYS A 655 -0.01 -1.59 53.32
CA LYS A 655 -0.89 -0.42 53.41
C LYS A 655 -2.13 -0.68 54.26
N LYS A 656 -2.92 0.35 54.53
CA LYS A 656 -4.14 0.24 55.34
C LYS A 656 -5.31 -0.16 54.45
N ALA A 657 -5.96 -1.27 54.81
CA ALA A 657 -7.18 -1.74 54.16
C ALA A 657 -8.35 -1.84 55.15
N TYR A 658 -9.56 -1.61 54.65
CA TYR A 658 -10.79 -1.45 55.41
C TYR A 658 -11.92 -2.25 54.76
N ALA A 659 -12.72 -2.97 55.56
CA ALA A 659 -13.95 -3.62 55.11
C ALA A 659 -15.00 -3.55 56.24
N PRO A 660 -16.29 -3.28 55.95
CA PRO A 660 -17.31 -3.07 56.97
C PRO A 660 -17.68 -4.37 57.71
N ALA A 661 -17.51 -5.52 57.05
CA ALA A 661 -17.81 -6.83 57.60
C ALA A 661 -16.75 -7.86 57.19
N TYR A 662 -16.08 -8.46 58.17
CA TYR A 662 -15.14 -9.56 57.96
C TYR A 662 -15.28 -10.64 59.03
N LYS A 663 -14.73 -11.83 58.75
CA LYS A 663 -14.61 -12.94 59.71
C LYS A 663 -13.38 -12.70 60.59
N ARG A 664 -13.52 -12.85 61.91
CA ARG A 664 -12.40 -12.70 62.86
C ARG A 664 -11.23 -13.63 62.47
N GLY A 665 -10.02 -13.10 62.41
CA GLY A 665 -8.82 -13.76 61.90
C GLY A 665 -8.57 -13.58 60.40
N TYR A 666 -9.46 -12.88 59.68
CA TYR A 666 -9.40 -12.61 58.24
C TYR A 666 -9.67 -11.12 57.94
N GLU A 667 -8.98 -10.27 58.70
CA GLU A 667 -9.04 -8.80 58.64
C GLU A 667 -8.62 -8.25 57.26
N ALA A 668 -9.08 -7.05 56.89
CA ALA A 668 -8.83 -6.48 55.56
C ALA A 668 -7.35 -6.29 55.20
N TYR A 669 -6.47 -6.00 56.17
CA TYR A 669 -5.01 -5.88 55.92
C TYR A 669 -4.38 -7.17 55.39
N LYS A 670 -5.02 -8.33 55.61
CA LYS A 670 -4.55 -9.64 55.18
C LYS A 670 -4.76 -9.94 53.69
N ALA A 671 -5.33 -8.99 52.95
CA ALA A 671 -5.34 -9.01 51.49
C ALA A 671 -4.38 -7.97 50.90
N VAL A 672 -3.45 -7.43 51.71
CA VAL A 672 -2.40 -6.49 51.27
C VAL A 672 -1.10 -6.68 52.05
N ASP A 673 -0.89 -7.81 52.72
CA ASP A 673 0.34 -8.09 53.49
C ASP A 673 1.46 -8.72 52.64
N GLY A 674 1.15 -9.18 51.42
CA GLY A 674 2.11 -9.78 50.50
C GLY A 674 2.53 -11.19 50.92
N ASN A 675 1.59 -11.96 51.48
CA ASN A 675 1.73 -13.35 51.91
C ASN A 675 0.51 -14.15 51.43
N ALA A 676 0.70 -14.95 50.38
CA ALA A 676 -0.36 -15.75 49.75
C ALA A 676 -1.06 -16.81 50.65
N ASN A 677 -0.62 -16.96 51.90
CA ASN A 677 -1.27 -17.82 52.91
C ASN A 677 -2.25 -17.05 53.83
N THR A 678 -2.21 -15.72 53.82
CA THR A 678 -3.17 -14.83 54.49
C THR A 678 -4.20 -14.29 53.51
N ARG A 679 -5.40 -13.95 54.01
CA ARG A 679 -6.48 -13.38 53.20
C ARG A 679 -7.44 -12.53 54.01
N TRP A 680 -8.08 -11.57 53.35
CA TRP A 680 -9.36 -11.06 53.80
C TRP A 680 -10.47 -12.11 53.58
N GLN A 681 -11.47 -12.12 54.47
CA GLN A 681 -12.71 -12.87 54.24
C GLN A 681 -13.91 -12.10 54.79
N SER A 682 -14.91 -11.81 53.94
CA SER A 682 -16.17 -11.19 54.37
C SER A 682 -17.01 -12.12 55.26
N LYS A 683 -18.04 -11.59 55.92
CA LYS A 683 -18.97 -12.41 56.72
C LYS A 683 -19.87 -13.29 55.84
N ASP A 684 -20.41 -12.69 54.79
CA ASP A 684 -21.37 -13.24 53.84
C ASP A 684 -20.99 -12.90 52.40
N GLY A 685 -21.70 -13.50 51.44
CA GLY A 685 -21.46 -13.33 50.02
C GLY A 685 -22.44 -12.40 49.30
N GLY A 686 -23.07 -11.47 50.02
CA GLY A 686 -23.93 -10.41 49.45
C GLY A 686 -23.13 -9.18 49.02
N GLU A 687 -23.75 -8.00 48.95
CA GLU A 687 -23.03 -6.76 48.65
C GLU A 687 -22.05 -6.40 49.78
N ASN A 688 -20.76 -6.28 49.45
CA ASN A 688 -19.66 -6.02 50.37
C ASN A 688 -18.64 -5.05 49.73
N PHE A 689 -17.86 -4.37 50.56
CA PHE A 689 -16.84 -3.41 50.13
C PHE A 689 -15.48 -3.71 50.75
N PHE A 690 -14.42 -3.51 49.98
CA PHE A 690 -13.03 -3.51 50.43
C PHE A 690 -12.36 -2.23 49.94
N MET A 691 -11.82 -1.43 50.85
CA MET A 691 -11.24 -0.12 50.55
C MET A 691 -9.79 -0.03 51.01
N LEU A 692 -8.90 0.38 50.12
CA LEU A 692 -7.45 0.48 50.31
C LEU A 692 -7.01 1.95 50.34
N ASP A 693 -6.22 2.31 51.35
CA ASP A 693 -5.52 3.58 51.49
C ASP A 693 -4.03 3.40 51.16
N LEU A 694 -3.57 3.90 50.01
CA LEU A 694 -2.15 3.88 49.63
C LEU A 694 -1.28 4.83 50.51
N GLY A 695 -1.91 5.61 51.41
CA GLY A 695 -1.28 6.52 52.37
C GLY A 695 -1.09 7.94 51.85
N SER A 696 -0.85 8.08 50.55
CA SER A 696 -0.79 9.31 49.76
C SER A 696 -1.31 9.02 48.35
N SER A 697 -1.49 10.04 47.51
CA SER A 697 -1.73 9.81 46.08
C SER A 697 -0.51 9.12 45.46
N GLN A 698 -0.74 8.12 44.62
CA GLN A 698 0.27 7.38 43.87
C GLN A 698 -0.13 7.32 42.39
N ASP A 699 0.86 7.25 41.51
CA ASP A 699 0.66 6.95 40.10
C ASP A 699 0.64 5.44 39.88
N PHE A 700 -0.46 4.92 39.32
CA PHE A 700 -0.64 3.51 39.00
C PHE A 700 -1.59 3.34 37.80
N ASP A 701 -1.61 2.14 37.22
CA ASP A 701 -2.35 1.81 36.00
C ASP A 701 -2.85 0.35 35.96
N GLN A 702 -2.45 -0.47 36.93
CA GLN A 702 -2.84 -1.87 37.07
C GLN A 702 -3.21 -2.23 38.52
N ILE A 703 -4.30 -2.99 38.67
CA ILE A 703 -4.74 -3.59 39.93
C ILE A 703 -4.94 -5.10 39.71
N VAL A 704 -4.43 -5.94 40.61
CA VAL A 704 -4.54 -7.41 40.56
C VAL A 704 -5.33 -7.90 41.77
N LEU A 705 -6.29 -8.81 41.56
CA LEU A 705 -7.07 -9.45 42.64
C LEU A 705 -6.82 -10.96 42.64
N LYS A 706 -6.30 -11.52 43.74
CA LYS A 706 -6.06 -12.97 43.88
C LYS A 706 -7.14 -13.60 44.75
N TRP A 707 -8.13 -14.22 44.13
CA TRP A 707 -9.28 -14.78 44.84
C TRP A 707 -9.02 -16.17 45.42
N GLY A 708 -9.75 -16.51 46.48
CA GLY A 708 -9.91 -17.88 46.94
C GLY A 708 -11.13 -18.56 46.32
N TYR A 709 -11.41 -19.79 46.78
CA TYR A 709 -12.52 -20.65 46.34
C TYR A 709 -13.93 -20.07 46.54
N THR A 710 -14.07 -18.81 46.99
CA THR A 710 -15.32 -18.05 46.98
C THR A 710 -14.98 -16.61 46.65
N TYR A 711 -15.45 -16.18 45.49
CA TYR A 711 -14.95 -15.01 44.76
C TYR A 711 -16.13 -14.15 44.29
N ALA A 712 -15.86 -12.95 43.80
CA ALA A 712 -16.89 -12.10 43.24
C ALA A 712 -17.07 -12.40 41.74
N SER A 713 -18.25 -12.88 41.37
CA SER A 713 -18.64 -13.04 39.96
C SER A 713 -19.16 -11.72 39.36
N ILE A 714 -19.63 -10.81 40.21
CA ILE A 714 -20.01 -9.44 39.83
C ILE A 714 -19.36 -8.46 40.82
N TYR A 715 -18.56 -7.53 40.31
CA TYR A 715 -17.94 -6.46 41.11
C TYR A 715 -17.54 -5.23 40.26
N THR A 716 -17.21 -4.13 40.94
CA THR A 716 -16.57 -2.94 40.34
C THR A 716 -15.33 -2.54 41.14
N ILE A 717 -14.35 -1.93 40.47
CA ILE A 717 -13.25 -1.21 41.12
C ILE A 717 -13.38 0.28 40.79
N SER A 718 -13.36 1.10 41.82
CA SER A 718 -13.42 2.56 41.72
C SER A 718 -12.23 3.20 42.42
N ILE A 719 -11.83 4.39 41.99
CA ILE A 719 -10.80 5.21 42.63
C ILE A 719 -11.40 6.52 43.13
N TRP A 720 -10.82 7.11 44.17
CA TRP A 720 -11.20 8.47 44.58
C TRP A 720 -10.53 9.51 43.70
N ASN A 721 -11.33 10.23 42.90
CA ASN A 721 -10.86 11.30 42.02
C ASN A 721 -10.91 12.63 42.77
N ASN A 722 -9.72 13.20 43.03
CA ASN A 722 -9.58 14.45 43.80
C ASN A 722 -10.07 15.70 43.04
N SER A 723 -10.13 15.66 41.71
CA SER A 723 -10.47 16.84 40.88
C SER A 723 -11.96 17.16 40.87
N ASN A 724 -12.81 16.15 41.15
CA ASN A 724 -14.27 16.27 41.20
C ASN A 724 -14.87 15.77 42.55
N ASN A 725 -14.04 15.30 43.48
CA ASN A 725 -14.42 14.77 44.78
C ASN A 725 -15.48 13.65 44.73
N CYS A 726 -15.33 12.71 43.79
CA CYS A 726 -16.19 11.54 43.71
C CYS A 726 -15.44 10.23 43.44
N TRP A 727 -16.16 9.11 43.53
CA TRP A 727 -15.66 7.80 43.13
C TRP A 727 -15.81 7.62 41.61
N GLU A 728 -14.69 7.46 40.92
CA GLU A 728 -14.62 7.12 39.50
C GLU A 728 -14.50 5.60 39.35
N THR A 729 -15.48 4.93 38.74
CA THR A 729 -15.38 3.50 38.43
C THR A 729 -14.46 3.29 37.23
N VAL A 730 -13.35 2.59 37.47
CA VAL A 730 -12.29 2.34 36.48
C VAL A 730 -12.30 0.90 35.95
N TRP A 731 -13.02 -0.01 36.63
CA TRP A 731 -13.18 -1.41 36.19
C TRP A 731 -14.53 -1.98 36.62
N HIS A 732 -15.08 -2.90 35.82
CA HIS A 732 -16.27 -3.68 36.15
C HIS A 732 -16.17 -5.08 35.53
N THR A 733 -16.65 -6.09 36.23
CA THR A 733 -17.00 -7.39 35.64
C THR A 733 -18.34 -7.89 36.17
N SER A 734 -19.04 -8.62 35.32
CA SER A 734 -20.25 -9.39 35.64
C SER A 734 -20.10 -10.89 35.35
N GLN A 735 -18.88 -11.33 35.01
CA GLN A 735 -18.52 -12.69 34.64
C GLN A 735 -17.20 -13.15 35.30
N GLY A 736 -16.87 -12.62 36.49
CA GLY A 736 -15.65 -13.04 37.20
C GLY A 736 -15.66 -14.54 37.48
N ASP A 737 -14.57 -15.24 37.13
CA ASP A 737 -14.43 -16.70 37.25
C ASP A 737 -13.77 -17.16 38.56
N GLY A 738 -13.15 -16.23 39.28
CA GLY A 738 -12.35 -16.47 40.47
C GLY A 738 -10.87 -16.25 40.17
N SER A 739 -10.04 -17.25 40.47
CA SER A 739 -8.62 -17.28 40.11
C SER A 739 -7.85 -15.97 40.42
N GLN A 740 -7.23 -15.35 39.41
CA GLN A 740 -6.58 -14.04 39.50
C GLN A 740 -7.11 -13.10 38.42
N ASP A 741 -7.86 -12.07 38.83
CA ASP A 741 -8.24 -10.97 37.92
C ASP A 741 -7.10 -9.96 37.79
N THR A 742 -6.95 -9.36 36.61
CA THR A 742 -5.99 -8.26 36.36
C THR A 742 -6.69 -7.11 35.64
N ALA A 743 -6.98 -6.04 36.37
CA ALA A 743 -7.61 -4.83 35.85
C ALA A 743 -6.55 -3.85 35.36
N ASN A 744 -6.41 -3.73 34.04
CA ASN A 744 -5.59 -2.69 33.40
C ASN A 744 -6.47 -1.46 33.16
N ILE A 745 -6.26 -0.39 33.94
CA ILE A 745 -7.14 0.78 33.99
C ILE A 745 -6.59 2.01 33.26
N GLY A 746 -5.34 1.95 32.81
CA GLY A 746 -4.59 3.09 32.27
C GLY A 746 -4.15 4.06 33.37
N HIS A 747 -3.26 5.00 33.06
CA HIS A 747 -2.65 5.88 34.06
C HIS A 747 -3.69 6.60 34.94
N ARG A 748 -3.52 6.54 36.26
CA ARG A 748 -4.30 7.25 37.28
C ARG A 748 -3.39 7.72 38.40
N ASN A 749 -3.70 8.90 38.94
CA ASN A 749 -3.15 9.40 40.18
C ASN A 749 -4.26 9.37 41.25
N ALA A 750 -4.14 8.49 42.24
CA ALA A 750 -5.14 8.38 43.32
C ALA A 750 -4.54 7.84 44.61
N ARG A 751 -5.22 8.09 45.74
CA ARG A 751 -4.86 7.58 47.07
C ARG A 751 -5.70 6.38 47.49
N TRP A 752 -6.98 6.39 47.14
CA TRP A 752 -7.98 5.43 47.61
C TRP A 752 -8.51 4.59 46.46
N ILE A 753 -8.59 3.27 46.70
CA ILE A 753 -9.17 2.28 45.79
C ILE A 753 -10.32 1.58 46.53
N LEU A 754 -11.46 1.41 45.88
CA LEU A 754 -12.66 0.75 46.40
C LEU A 754 -13.05 -0.41 45.48
N LEU A 755 -12.92 -1.63 46.00
CA LEU A 755 -13.48 -2.83 45.41
C LEU A 755 -14.88 -3.05 46.00
N HIS A 756 -15.91 -3.00 45.16
CA HIS A 756 -17.30 -3.24 45.52
C HIS A 756 -17.76 -4.57 44.93
N THR A 757 -17.92 -5.59 45.78
CA THR A 757 -18.31 -6.95 45.39
C THR A 757 -19.80 -7.15 45.57
N GLN A 758 -20.53 -7.46 44.50
CA GLN A 758 -21.99 -7.48 44.49
C GLN A 758 -22.58 -8.89 44.57
N LYS A 759 -21.93 -9.86 43.91
CA LYS A 759 -22.40 -11.25 43.86
C LYS A 759 -21.24 -12.22 44.07
N SER A 760 -21.36 -13.07 45.09
CA SER A 760 -20.44 -14.19 45.30
C SER A 760 -20.76 -15.39 44.39
N GLN A 761 -19.71 -16.16 44.10
CA GLN A 761 -19.78 -17.48 43.48
C GLN A 761 -18.76 -18.40 44.17
N CYS A 762 -18.97 -19.72 44.16
CA CYS A 762 -18.02 -20.69 44.70
C CYS A 762 -17.57 -21.67 43.62
N ALA A 763 -16.25 -21.90 43.55
CA ALA A 763 -15.64 -22.83 42.60
C ALA A 763 -16.06 -24.30 42.84
N LEU A 764 -16.60 -24.61 44.03
CA LEU A 764 -17.05 -25.94 44.42
C LEU A 764 -18.53 -26.21 44.12
N GLY A 765 -19.26 -25.28 43.49
CA GLY A 765 -20.67 -25.47 43.07
C GLY A 765 -21.74 -25.38 44.16
N TRP A 766 -21.36 -25.28 45.43
CA TRP A 766 -22.29 -25.14 46.58
C TRP A 766 -22.11 -23.78 47.29
N TRP A 767 -22.93 -23.47 48.30
CA TRP A 767 -22.81 -22.21 49.05
C TRP A 767 -21.61 -22.23 50.01
N CYS A 768 -20.70 -21.27 49.88
CA CYS A 768 -19.39 -21.27 50.56
C CYS A 768 -19.14 -20.06 51.48
N GLY A 769 -20.21 -19.35 51.87
CA GLY A 769 -20.14 -18.14 52.71
C GLY A 769 -19.56 -16.94 51.98
N GLY A 770 -18.87 -16.06 52.71
CA GLY A 770 -18.31 -14.83 52.16
C GLY A 770 -17.09 -14.97 51.24
N TYR A 771 -16.82 -13.88 50.50
CA TYR A 771 -15.67 -13.68 49.61
C TYR A 771 -14.35 -13.93 50.33
N LYS A 772 -13.34 -14.38 49.58
CA LYS A 772 -12.00 -14.73 50.06
C LYS A 772 -11.01 -14.10 49.09
N LEU A 773 -10.21 -13.15 49.54
CA LEU A 773 -9.24 -12.40 48.72
C LEU A 773 -7.87 -12.51 49.38
N TRP A 774 -6.95 -13.25 48.77
CA TRP A 774 -5.59 -13.47 49.27
C TRP A 774 -4.74 -12.20 49.11
N GLU A 775 -4.82 -11.52 47.98
CA GLU A 775 -4.14 -10.23 47.74
C GLU A 775 -4.96 -9.30 46.84
N LEU A 776 -4.80 -8.00 47.08
CA LEU A 776 -5.09 -6.88 46.19
C LEU A 776 -3.75 -6.17 45.97
N GLU A 777 -3.21 -6.25 44.76
CA GLU A 777 -1.90 -5.69 44.41
C GLU A 777 -2.07 -4.51 43.47
N VAL A 778 -1.23 -3.48 43.60
CA VAL A 778 -1.32 -2.23 42.84
C VAL A 778 0.04 -1.89 42.24
N TYR A 779 0.08 -1.64 40.93
CA TYR A 779 1.31 -1.47 40.16
C TYR A 779 1.25 -0.31 39.17
N ARG A 780 2.44 0.19 38.81
CA ARG A 780 2.69 1.15 37.73
C ARG A 780 3.42 0.43 36.60
N ASN A 781 2.98 0.61 35.37
CA ASN A 781 3.26 -0.28 34.23
C ASN A 781 3.63 0.49 32.94
N ALA A 782 3.26 1.78 32.76
CA ALA A 782 3.92 2.76 31.86
C ALA A 782 3.28 4.18 31.94
N THR A 783 3.82 5.33 31.50
CA THR A 783 5.08 5.83 30.87
C THR A 783 5.06 7.38 31.03
N VAL A 784 6.06 8.26 30.84
CA VAL A 784 7.48 8.27 30.39
C VAL A 784 8.23 9.32 31.25
N LEU A 785 9.56 9.24 31.44
CA LEU A 785 10.55 10.35 31.36
C LEU A 785 11.98 9.83 31.65
N ILE A 786 12.98 10.45 31.03
CA ILE A 786 14.45 10.12 31.05
C ILE A 786 15.23 11.18 31.89
N PRO A 787 16.53 11.03 32.24
CA PRO A 787 17.48 9.90 32.05
C PRO A 787 18.30 9.50 33.31
N THR A 788 19.12 8.44 33.20
CA THR A 788 20.55 8.44 33.63
C THR A 788 21.30 7.24 33.05
N ILE A 789 22.55 7.43 32.62
CA ILE A 789 23.46 6.40 32.09
C ILE A 789 24.44 5.96 33.21
N PRO A 790 24.58 4.66 33.52
CA PRO A 790 25.73 4.12 34.25
C PRO A 790 26.98 4.08 33.33
N PRO A 791 28.20 4.32 33.84
CA PRO A 791 29.40 4.43 33.00
C PRO A 791 29.77 3.09 32.33
N GLU A 792 30.40 3.17 31.15
CA GLU A 792 31.10 2.04 30.56
C GLU A 792 32.24 1.54 31.49
N PRO A 793 32.49 0.22 31.55
CA PRO A 793 33.73 -0.32 32.09
C PRO A 793 34.91 0.09 31.19
N GLY A 794 35.78 0.95 31.69
CA GLY A 794 36.93 1.43 30.93
C GLY A 794 38.03 0.39 30.79
N ASP A 795 38.03 -0.38 29.70
CA ASP A 795 39.16 -1.22 29.26
C ASP A 795 39.14 -1.49 27.74
N LYS A 796 39.10 -0.43 26.92
CA LYS A 796 39.34 -0.51 25.46
C LYS A 796 40.21 0.67 24.99
N PRO A 797 41.30 0.45 24.22
CA PRO A 797 42.18 1.54 23.80
C PRO A 797 41.53 2.46 22.77
N PRO A 798 41.80 3.78 22.80
CA PRO A 798 41.29 4.72 21.80
C PRO A 798 42.13 4.69 20.51
N ASP A 799 41.47 4.71 19.36
CA ASP A 799 42.09 5.09 18.09
C ASP A 799 42.31 6.61 18.07
N THR A 800 43.55 7.05 17.86
CA THR A 800 43.95 8.46 17.98
C THR A 800 44.47 9.06 16.68
N VAL A 801 43.90 10.18 16.25
CA VAL A 801 44.64 11.33 15.64
C VAL A 801 43.98 12.63 16.16
N SER A 802 44.74 13.73 16.19
CA SER A 802 44.51 14.95 16.99
C SER A 802 43.62 16.06 16.38
N ASP A 803 43.08 16.89 17.29
CA ASP A 803 42.60 18.27 17.10
C ASP A 803 43.57 19.21 16.33
N GLU A 804 43.02 20.31 15.78
CA GLU A 804 43.51 21.69 16.07
C GLU A 804 42.41 22.79 15.89
N THR A 805 41.82 23.21 17.02
CA THR A 805 41.42 24.59 17.44
C THR A 805 40.52 25.54 16.59
N PRO A 806 39.57 26.29 17.23
CA PRO A 806 38.68 27.27 16.57
C PRO A 806 38.96 28.77 16.85
N LEU A 807 38.51 29.66 15.95
CA LEU A 807 38.35 31.13 16.09
C LEU A 807 37.25 31.61 15.11
N ALA A 808 36.52 32.73 15.26
CA ALA A 808 36.08 33.55 16.39
C ALA A 808 34.93 34.50 15.90
N PRO A 809 34.00 35.01 16.75
CA PRO A 809 32.73 35.62 16.28
C PRO A 809 32.66 37.16 16.29
N THR A 810 31.95 37.77 15.32
CA THR A 810 31.50 39.19 15.38
C THR A 810 30.16 39.47 14.69
N ALA A 811 29.12 39.64 15.52
CA ALA A 811 28.28 40.84 15.69
C ALA A 811 27.54 41.53 14.50
N PRO A 812 26.44 42.29 14.75
CA PRO A 812 25.30 42.36 13.82
C PRO A 812 24.78 43.77 13.45
N GLY A 813 23.76 43.80 12.58
CA GLY A 813 22.68 44.80 12.61
C GLY A 813 22.49 45.68 11.37
N ASN A 814 21.25 45.77 10.85
CA ASN A 814 20.45 47.00 10.91
C ASN A 814 18.99 46.80 10.40
N GLU A 815 18.14 47.77 10.75
CA GLU A 815 16.68 47.67 10.87
C GLU A 815 15.86 48.26 9.70
N ILE A 816 14.66 47.69 9.50
CA ILE A 816 13.31 48.31 9.26
C ILE A 816 13.13 49.39 8.16
N GLU A 817 12.15 49.20 7.25
CA GLU A 817 10.95 50.06 6.98
C GLU A 817 10.19 49.56 5.72
N ALA A 818 8.93 49.09 5.83
CA ALA A 818 7.64 49.82 5.72
C ALA A 818 7.12 49.96 4.26
N ILE A 819 6.22 49.10 3.79
CA ILE A 819 4.73 49.18 3.87
C ILE A 819 4.10 50.40 3.18
N THR A 820 3.23 50.17 2.17
CA THR A 820 1.85 50.72 2.01
C THR A 820 1.14 50.05 0.82
N LEU A 821 -0.21 50.05 0.79
CA LEU A 821 -1.09 49.25 -0.09
C LEU A 821 -1.87 50.07 -1.14
N GLY A 822 -2.32 49.39 -2.21
CA GLY A 822 -3.62 49.63 -2.86
C GLY A 822 -3.64 50.02 -4.36
N VAL A 823 -4.74 49.85 -5.12
CA VAL A 823 -5.99 49.10 -4.83
C VAL A 823 -6.85 48.90 -6.11
N PHE A 824 -7.66 47.81 -6.17
CA PHE A 824 -8.84 47.47 -7.02
C PHE A 824 -9.08 48.01 -8.46
N GLY A 825 -9.65 47.15 -9.34
CA GLY A 825 -10.52 47.58 -10.46
C GLY A 825 -10.75 46.53 -11.56
N ASP A 826 -11.94 45.93 -11.64
CA ASP A 826 -12.40 45.07 -12.74
C ASP A 826 -13.18 45.86 -13.83
N GLU A 827 -13.20 45.37 -15.08
CA GLU A 827 -14.43 44.95 -15.82
C GLU A 827 -14.15 44.60 -17.31
N LEU A 828 -15.12 43.94 -17.96
CA LEU A 828 -15.12 43.52 -19.37
C LEU A 828 -16.04 44.42 -20.21
N HIS A 829 -15.74 44.68 -21.50
CA HIS A 829 -16.72 44.56 -22.60
C HIS A 829 -16.13 44.72 -24.03
N GLU A 830 -16.75 43.94 -24.93
CA GLU A 830 -16.62 43.71 -26.38
C GLU A 830 -16.36 44.85 -27.40
N ASN A 831 -15.97 44.40 -28.62
CA ASN A 831 -16.28 44.91 -29.98
C ASN A 831 -15.27 45.80 -30.78
N GLU A 832 -14.62 45.12 -31.75
CA GLU A 832 -14.15 45.49 -33.11
C GLU A 832 -14.70 46.78 -33.77
N PRO A 833 -13.91 47.52 -34.60
CA PRO A 833 -13.63 47.05 -35.98
C PRO A 833 -12.27 47.36 -36.64
N ILE A 834 -11.78 46.38 -37.41
CA ILE A 834 -10.72 46.45 -38.44
C ILE A 834 -10.90 47.62 -39.45
N THR A 835 -9.80 48.30 -39.79
CA THR A 835 -9.58 48.93 -41.12
C THR A 835 -8.16 48.64 -41.64
N SER A 836 -7.98 48.60 -42.96
CA SER A 836 -6.72 48.22 -43.61
C SER A 836 -6.42 49.09 -44.83
N THR A 837 -5.19 49.61 -44.91
CA THR A 837 -4.43 49.71 -46.17
C THR A 837 -2.92 50.00 -45.94
N THR A 838 -2.13 48.95 -46.12
CA THR A 838 -0.81 48.90 -46.77
C THR A 838 0.09 50.16 -46.84
N THR A 839 1.27 50.07 -46.24
CA THR A 839 2.50 50.69 -46.77
C THR A 839 3.66 49.68 -46.58
N VAL A 840 4.69 49.73 -47.44
CA VAL A 840 5.61 48.59 -47.67
C VAL A 840 7.02 48.88 -47.16
N ILE A 841 7.47 48.06 -46.21
CA ILE A 841 8.84 47.66 -45.83
C ILE A 841 9.89 48.79 -45.65
N ASP A 842 10.34 48.94 -44.41
CA ASP A 842 11.77 48.96 -44.08
C ASP A 842 11.98 47.98 -42.90
N ASP A 843 13.18 47.40 -42.75
CA ASP A 843 13.40 46.23 -41.90
C ASP A 843 13.51 46.57 -40.40
N ALA A 844 12.37 46.51 -39.70
CA ALA A 844 12.33 46.38 -38.25
C ALA A 844 12.10 44.90 -37.89
N VAL A 845 13.14 44.24 -37.36
CA VAL A 845 13.03 42.91 -36.74
C VAL A 845 11.93 42.98 -35.66
N PRO A 846 10.92 42.11 -35.67
CA PRO A 846 9.93 42.08 -34.59
C PRO A 846 10.66 41.82 -33.27
N PRO A 847 10.24 42.41 -32.14
CA PRO A 847 10.88 42.13 -30.86
C PRO A 847 10.85 40.61 -30.64
N VAL A 848 12.03 40.05 -30.35
CA VAL A 848 12.18 38.61 -30.08
C VAL A 848 11.16 38.25 -29.01
N GLU A 849 10.33 37.24 -29.28
CA GLU A 849 9.29 36.83 -28.35
C GLU A 849 9.98 36.45 -27.04
N ASN A 850 9.58 37.11 -25.95
CA ASN A 850 10.40 37.24 -24.75
C ASN A 850 10.31 35.97 -23.88
N ILE A 851 10.88 34.88 -24.42
CA ILE A 851 10.76 33.51 -23.93
C ILE A 851 11.50 33.38 -22.58
N PRO A 852 10.80 32.94 -21.51
CA PRO A 852 11.48 32.59 -20.27
C PRO A 852 12.44 31.41 -20.45
N PRO A 853 13.62 31.41 -19.82
CA PRO A 853 14.53 30.26 -19.81
C PRO A 853 13.91 29.06 -19.07
N ILE A 854 14.54 27.89 -19.15
CA ILE A 854 14.13 26.68 -18.42
C ILE A 854 15.18 26.31 -17.37
N ALA A 855 14.74 26.09 -16.13
CA ALA A 855 15.55 25.59 -15.01
C ALA A 855 15.58 24.06 -14.95
N TYR A 856 16.67 23.51 -14.43
CA TYR A 856 16.85 22.07 -14.18
C TYR A 856 17.63 21.84 -12.89
N ILE A 857 17.10 21.01 -11.98
CA ILE A 857 17.84 20.39 -10.88
C ILE A 857 18.55 19.15 -11.44
N ASN A 858 19.86 19.24 -11.65
CA ASN A 858 20.64 18.25 -12.37
C ASN A 858 20.97 17.01 -11.53
N SER A 859 21.30 17.23 -10.26
CA SER A 859 21.61 16.15 -9.30
C SER A 859 21.60 16.67 -7.86
N TRP A 860 21.44 15.74 -6.92
CA TRP A 860 21.64 15.95 -5.50
C TRP A 860 22.30 14.71 -4.86
N THR A 861 22.93 14.87 -3.71
CA THR A 861 23.62 13.79 -3.00
C THR A 861 22.79 13.25 -1.82
N PRO A 862 22.27 12.00 -1.87
CA PRO A 862 21.58 11.41 -0.74
C PRO A 862 22.56 10.98 0.36
N VAL A 863 22.28 11.38 1.61
CA VAL A 863 23.09 11.05 2.80
C VAL A 863 22.15 10.74 3.96
N VAL A 864 22.43 9.67 4.73
CA VAL A 864 21.79 9.43 6.02
C VAL A 864 22.52 10.29 7.06
N ILE A 865 21.87 11.34 7.55
CA ILE A 865 22.51 12.35 8.38
C ILE A 865 22.39 12.00 9.87
N GLN A 866 23.54 11.73 10.51
CA GLN A 866 23.68 11.76 11.96
C GLN A 866 24.55 12.96 12.34
N ASN A 867 23.90 14.08 12.70
CA ASN A 867 24.47 15.34 13.20
C ASN A 867 25.65 15.93 12.40
N SER A 868 25.40 16.99 11.62
CA SER A 868 26.30 17.67 10.68
C SER A 868 26.50 16.94 9.33
N GLY A 869 25.50 17.08 8.47
CA GLY A 869 25.55 16.65 7.07
C GLY A 869 25.31 17.81 6.12
N VAL A 870 26.09 17.87 5.03
CA VAL A 870 25.90 18.83 3.94
C VAL A 870 25.20 18.15 2.78
N ILE A 871 24.09 18.74 2.31
CA ILE A 871 23.37 18.30 1.12
C ILE A 871 23.62 19.30 0.00
N SER A 872 24.23 18.83 -1.10
CA SER A 872 24.51 19.64 -2.28
C SER A 872 23.50 19.36 -3.38
N PHE A 873 22.86 20.40 -3.90
CA PHE A 873 21.99 20.36 -5.08
C PHE A 873 22.65 21.15 -6.21
N THR A 874 22.77 20.57 -7.40
CA THR A 874 23.29 21.27 -8.58
C THR A 874 22.16 21.61 -9.54
N GLY A 875 22.19 22.79 -10.14
CA GLY A 875 21.16 23.24 -11.07
C GLY A 875 21.71 24.12 -12.18
N SER A 876 21.08 24.07 -13.36
CA SER A 876 21.45 24.86 -14.55
C SER A 876 20.23 25.46 -15.24
N GLY A 877 20.46 26.54 -15.98
CA GLY A 877 19.47 27.11 -16.89
C GLY A 877 19.83 26.85 -18.35
N ILE A 878 18.83 26.69 -19.21
CA ILE A 878 18.97 26.74 -20.67
C ILE A 878 18.06 27.84 -21.19
N ASN A 879 18.63 28.75 -22.00
CA ASN A 879 17.90 29.75 -22.76
C ASN A 879 17.64 29.25 -24.19
N TYR A 880 16.55 29.69 -24.82
CA TYR A 880 16.03 29.13 -26.07
C TYR A 880 15.69 30.16 -27.17
N ASP A 881 15.93 31.46 -26.93
CA ASP A 881 15.66 32.54 -27.89
C ASP A 881 16.54 32.50 -29.17
N GLY A 882 17.70 31.84 -29.11
CA GLY A 882 18.65 31.74 -30.23
C GLY A 882 19.65 32.89 -30.34
N ASN A 883 19.64 33.83 -29.39
CA ASN A 883 20.65 34.87 -29.26
C ASN A 883 21.89 34.37 -28.51
N SER A 884 22.82 35.28 -28.22
CA SER A 884 23.98 35.06 -27.33
C SER A 884 23.66 35.15 -25.83
N ASP A 885 22.38 35.07 -25.46
CA ASP A 885 21.84 35.69 -24.26
C ASP A 885 21.90 34.71 -23.08
N THR A 886 22.63 35.10 -22.02
CA THR A 886 23.10 34.20 -20.96
C THR A 886 22.22 34.24 -19.72
N ILE A 887 22.24 33.15 -18.95
CA ILE A 887 21.63 33.12 -17.61
C ILE A 887 22.42 34.08 -16.69
N THR A 888 21.76 35.10 -16.15
CA THR A 888 22.37 36.12 -15.29
C THR A 888 22.21 35.82 -13.81
N ASP A 889 21.06 35.30 -13.41
CA ASP A 889 20.69 35.08 -12.02
C ASP A 889 20.13 33.67 -11.80
N TYR A 890 20.32 33.18 -10.58
CA TYR A 890 19.91 31.86 -10.12
C TYR A 890 19.21 31.98 -8.77
N LEU A 891 18.04 31.33 -8.63
CA LEU A 891 17.23 31.38 -7.41
C LEU A 891 16.90 29.98 -6.92
N TRP A 892 17.31 29.68 -5.69
CA TRP A 892 16.83 28.52 -4.93
C TRP A 892 15.93 29.01 -3.81
N TRP A 893 14.84 28.29 -3.50
CA TRP A 893 14.07 28.53 -2.29
C TRP A 893 13.41 27.25 -1.76
N SER A 894 12.95 27.31 -0.51
CA SER A 894 12.05 26.33 0.07
C SER A 894 11.09 27.07 1.01
N PRO A 895 9.78 26.75 0.98
CA PRO A 895 8.81 27.33 1.91
C PRO A 895 8.81 26.64 3.29
N THR A 896 9.54 25.54 3.48
CA THR A 896 9.48 24.72 4.70
C THR A 896 10.80 24.59 5.46
N ILE A 897 11.95 24.89 4.85
CA ILE A 897 13.26 24.92 5.53
C ILE A 897 13.30 26.07 6.56
N ILE A 898 14.03 25.91 7.67
CA ILE A 898 14.18 26.93 8.72
C ILE A 898 15.18 27.99 8.23
N GLY A 899 14.69 28.89 7.37
CA GLY A 899 15.44 30.01 6.81
C GLY A 899 15.26 30.13 5.30
N THR A 900 15.45 31.35 4.78
CA THR A 900 15.49 31.59 3.33
C THR A 900 16.77 31.00 2.74
N LEU A 901 16.64 30.17 1.69
CA LEU A 901 17.80 29.73 0.93
C LEU A 901 18.46 30.93 0.22
N PRO A 902 19.80 30.96 0.08
CA PRO A 902 20.50 32.11 -0.47
C PRO A 902 20.30 32.24 -1.99
N ILE A 903 20.13 33.48 -2.46
CA ILE A 903 20.21 33.82 -3.89
C ILE A 903 21.67 33.66 -4.33
N SER A 904 21.92 32.80 -5.33
CA SER A 904 23.28 32.47 -5.75
C SER A 904 23.77 33.37 -6.88
N ASN A 905 24.20 34.58 -6.51
CA ASN A 905 24.78 35.56 -7.43
C ASN A 905 26.19 35.13 -7.89
N GLY A 906 26.28 34.26 -8.90
CA GLY A 906 27.55 33.82 -9.49
C GLY A 906 27.40 33.42 -10.96
N LEU A 907 28.20 34.06 -11.82
CA LEU A 907 28.19 33.83 -13.28
C LEU A 907 28.89 32.50 -13.63
N SER A 908 28.10 31.43 -13.66
CA SER A 908 28.46 30.06 -14.03
C SER A 908 27.23 29.42 -14.65
N SER A 909 27.37 28.58 -15.68
CA SER A 909 26.22 27.88 -16.31
C SER A 909 25.48 26.92 -15.37
N GLN A 910 26.11 26.60 -14.23
CA GLN A 910 25.55 25.83 -13.13
C GLN A 910 25.76 26.55 -11.80
N THR A 911 24.75 26.52 -10.93
CA THR A 911 24.84 26.90 -9.53
C THR A 911 24.78 25.67 -8.63
N THR A 912 25.31 25.77 -7.41
CA THR A 912 25.17 24.75 -6.37
C THR A 912 24.56 25.36 -5.12
N LEU A 913 23.42 24.81 -4.67
CA LEU A 913 22.84 25.07 -3.35
C LEU A 913 23.47 24.10 -2.35
N ILE A 914 23.90 24.63 -1.21
CA ILE A 914 24.51 23.88 -0.11
C ILE A 914 23.59 24.05 1.11
N LEU A 915 22.97 22.96 1.56
CA LEU A 915 22.16 22.93 2.77
C LEU A 915 22.94 22.28 3.92
N ASP A 916 22.98 22.96 5.05
CA ASP A 916 23.36 22.36 6.34
C ASP A 916 22.12 21.75 7.00
N SER A 917 22.24 20.48 7.39
CA SER A 917 21.37 19.77 8.33
C SER A 917 20.82 20.60 9.51
N ALA A 918 21.58 21.56 10.04
CA ALA A 918 21.15 22.40 11.16
C ALA A 918 19.97 23.34 10.82
N ASN A 919 19.76 23.65 9.54
CA ASN A 919 18.69 24.56 9.07
C ASN A 919 17.47 23.81 8.50
N VAL A 920 17.55 22.49 8.31
CA VAL A 920 16.45 21.68 7.78
C VAL A 920 15.76 20.97 8.95
N SER A 921 14.46 21.21 9.13
CA SER A 921 13.69 20.54 10.17
C SER A 921 13.47 19.06 9.86
N VAL A 922 12.98 18.31 10.85
CA VAL A 922 12.39 16.99 10.59
C VAL A 922 11.09 17.18 9.80
N GLY A 923 10.93 16.46 8.69
CA GLY A 923 9.77 16.53 7.82
C GLY A 923 10.13 16.49 6.34
N ASP A 924 9.14 16.80 5.51
CA ASP A 924 9.25 16.86 4.04
C ASP A 924 9.52 18.30 3.57
N HIS A 925 10.56 18.46 2.76
CA HIS A 925 11.06 19.73 2.28
C HIS A 925 11.06 19.79 0.75
N TYR A 926 10.21 20.65 0.20
CA TYR A 926 10.25 20.97 -1.22
C TYR A 926 11.30 22.05 -1.47
N ILE A 927 12.25 21.76 -2.35
CA ILE A 927 13.32 22.64 -2.77
C ILE A 927 13.07 23.00 -4.23
N TYR A 928 12.96 24.30 -4.49
CA TYR A 928 12.62 24.88 -5.77
C TYR A 928 13.82 25.57 -6.40
N PHE A 929 13.87 25.56 -7.73
CA PHE A 929 14.95 26.16 -8.51
C PHE A 929 14.41 26.91 -9.73
N GLN A 930 14.85 28.17 -9.88
CA GLN A 930 14.58 29.03 -11.03
C GLN A 930 15.87 29.67 -11.56
N VAL A 931 15.84 30.05 -12.84
CA VAL A 931 16.93 30.73 -13.54
C VAL A 931 16.40 31.95 -14.28
N LYS A 932 17.27 32.94 -14.53
CA LYS A 932 16.87 34.20 -15.17
C LYS A 932 17.76 34.53 -16.36
N ASN A 933 17.17 34.98 -17.47
CA ASN A 933 17.94 35.43 -18.64
C ASN A 933 18.31 36.93 -18.54
N SER A 934 19.20 37.40 -19.42
CA SER A 934 19.70 38.78 -19.45
C SER A 934 18.61 39.84 -19.73
N GLU A 935 17.49 39.40 -20.27
CA GLU A 935 16.31 40.21 -20.63
C GLU A 935 15.42 40.43 -19.40
N GLY A 936 15.65 39.64 -18.33
CA GLY A 936 15.07 39.81 -17.01
C GLY A 936 13.97 38.80 -16.65
N ASN A 937 13.69 37.82 -17.50
CA ASN A 937 12.63 36.83 -17.31
C ASN A 937 13.10 35.70 -16.41
N TRP A 938 12.30 35.34 -15.40
CA TRP A 938 12.50 34.11 -14.63
C TRP A 938 11.81 32.92 -15.29
N SER A 939 12.44 31.75 -15.22
CA SER A 939 11.86 30.47 -15.61
C SER A 939 10.65 30.09 -14.76
N GLU A 940 9.88 29.09 -15.20
CA GLU A 940 9.11 28.27 -14.26
C GLU A 940 10.05 27.51 -13.30
N ALA A 941 9.51 27.07 -12.17
CA ALA A 941 10.28 26.36 -11.16
C ALA A 941 10.46 24.87 -11.51
N ASP A 942 11.67 24.35 -11.35
CA ASP A 942 11.90 22.91 -11.17
C ASP A 942 11.90 22.61 -9.66
N GLU A 943 11.40 21.43 -9.25
CA GLU A 943 11.17 21.10 -7.83
C GLU A 943 11.68 19.70 -7.45
N ILE A 944 12.16 19.56 -6.22
CA ILE A 944 12.57 18.27 -5.66
C ILE A 944 12.16 18.14 -4.19
N LEU A 945 11.76 16.92 -3.79
CA LEU A 945 11.40 16.57 -2.42
C LEU A 945 12.62 15.99 -1.68
N LEU A 946 12.94 16.58 -0.53
CA LEU A 946 13.90 16.12 0.46
C LEU A 946 13.17 15.73 1.75
N THR A 947 13.22 14.46 2.16
CA THR A 947 12.68 14.01 3.46
C THR A 947 13.81 13.94 4.50
N VAL A 948 13.64 14.62 5.64
CA VAL A 948 14.57 14.60 6.78
C VAL A 948 13.90 13.96 7.99
N GLN A 949 14.61 13.05 8.66
CA GLN A 949 14.11 12.26 9.79
C GLN A 949 14.77 12.71 11.12
N GLU A 950 14.12 12.47 12.26
CA GLU A 950 14.64 12.89 13.56
C GLU A 950 15.78 11.96 14.02
N ALA A 951 16.95 12.53 14.32
CA ALA A 951 18.02 11.82 14.98
C ALA A 951 17.70 11.66 16.48
N GLU A 952 17.77 10.43 17.01
CA GLU A 952 17.48 10.15 18.41
C GLU A 952 18.45 10.91 19.34
N LYS A 953 17.90 11.76 20.21
CA LYS A 953 18.68 12.63 21.11
C LYS A 953 18.97 11.93 22.44
N GLU A 954 20.21 11.51 22.62
CA GLU A 954 20.76 11.29 23.96
C GLU A 954 20.76 12.61 24.76
N ILE A 955 20.37 12.54 26.04
CA ILE A 955 20.39 13.70 26.94
C ILE A 955 21.32 13.42 28.12
N PHE A 956 22.50 14.03 28.09
CA PHE A 956 23.37 14.14 29.25
C PHE A 956 22.86 15.25 30.19
N LEU A 957 22.86 14.98 31.50
CA LEU A 957 22.68 15.98 32.55
C LEU A 957 23.89 15.91 33.52
N PRO A 958 24.44 17.06 33.95
CA PRO A 958 25.74 17.10 34.63
C PRO A 958 25.64 16.75 36.12
N ILE A 959 26.65 16.02 36.61
CA ILE A 959 26.85 15.80 38.04
C ILE A 959 27.45 17.06 38.68
N VAL A 960 26.77 17.60 39.69
CA VAL A 960 27.36 18.51 40.68
C VAL A 960 27.34 17.82 42.03
N LEU A 961 28.51 17.54 42.58
CA LEU A 961 28.69 16.73 43.79
C LEU A 961 28.30 17.47 45.08
N ARG A 962 27.43 16.86 45.90
CA ARG A 962 27.52 16.86 47.37
C ARG A 962 26.65 15.80 48.03
#